data_AF-A0A927S1Q8-F1
#
_entry.id   AF-A0A927S1Q8-F1
#
_cell.length_a   1.000
_cell.length_b   1.000
_cell.length_c   1.000
_cell.angle_alpha   90.00
_cell.angle_beta   90.00
_cell.angle_gamma   90.00
#
_symmetry.space_group_name_H-M   'P 1'
#
loop_
_entity.id
_entity.type
_entity.pdbx_description
1 polymer ?
#
loop_
_entity_poly.entity_id
_entity_poly.type
_entity_poly.pdbx_seq_one_letter_code
_entity_poly.pdbx_strand_id
1 'polypeptide(L)'
;MKNRIIATILSLVLLIVFPASVMAETTETQVEGMPGEPPQSMGEPPQGGPGGNPADGFPEGMTPQDGMGEHPQGGPDGPGGNQSDGALGDAPGGQQSQVEGQLGSWSLGGTDADSIGGDDYAYDAALYITAEGIDMEKSATDRISSGDYDETSASNIVIDDSESGHNGILVVDANYTISGATIDMLTDADGTDTCDFSGKGTAIAAFGSGANVTIEDSTIHTSGVATMPIFADEGATVTFRNSSLQSDGGTLSADYLNTPSQTLMVAPPWILGIMGNARGSNMMGRDTTTNVIDSETSAGAWAVLSTDAGDDMYLNVYNSSLTLNNADESAAAPLQAEGGQISETLDNPYTVNFGSGYGTYAIGRAVETFAGAEINVGTYATIFTGGNVSYTALEVGQTYELKNHAGETTATYEATEDKVTEIHSDTFGFMAHQNENNITVEKGTVVDSGYATFLVKTGASNQVLTASVDEAKITNGGVLVQVMDNDDATNGGMMDADDPENTNGGNQNFKPYHTEEAGFNTDAASASGTVQTFTFTNGNYTGNIYNASGSDGLDGNTLNVTFGEGAIYSGAIAATSAIHVTYDGSQTVKANGGYAFDDEETAATFAEQYQNTSFTINEYWSIGQVANLVNDNGGNAVNVTLTGDAVWNVTGTSLIASLTIEEDARVIVPDGITLTVNGVNYTGCTLTLDMM
;
A
#
# COMPACT_ATOMS: atom_id res chain seq x y z
N MET A 1 -5.40 43.11 36.07
CA MET A 1 -3.97 43.21 36.48
C MET A 1 -3.30 42.01 35.83
N LYS A 2 -2.71 42.14 34.64
CA LYS A 2 -1.30 42.51 34.32
C LYS A 2 -0.23 41.51 34.80
N ASN A 3 0.39 40.87 33.80
CA ASN A 3 1.75 40.27 33.73
C ASN A 3 1.92 38.91 34.44
N ARG A 4 2.42 37.79 33.83
CA ARG A 4 3.50 37.47 32.85
C ARG A 4 4.95 37.78 33.33
N ILE A 5 5.80 36.74 33.32
CA ILE A 5 7.30 36.59 33.36
C ILE A 5 7.49 35.10 33.76
N ILE A 6 7.96 34.12 32.95
CA ILE A 6 9.14 33.92 32.09
C ILE A 6 10.49 33.97 32.82
N ALA A 7 11.14 32.81 32.99
CA ALA A 7 12.59 32.69 33.19
C ALA A 7 13.11 31.29 32.79
N THR A 8 13.86 31.21 31.69
CA THR A 8 14.57 30.03 31.19
C THR A 8 16.00 30.00 31.74
N ILE A 9 16.53 28.84 32.19
CA ILE A 9 17.99 28.57 32.27
C ILE A 9 18.30 27.12 31.87
N LEU A 10 19.41 26.97 31.14
CA LEU A 10 19.97 25.76 30.52
C LEU A 10 20.44 24.64 31.48
N SER A 11 20.32 23.41 30.95
CA SER A 11 21.34 22.36 30.81
C SER A 11 22.40 22.11 31.90
N LEU A 12 22.49 20.85 32.33
CA LEU A 12 23.78 20.21 32.63
C LEU A 12 23.77 18.72 32.27
N VAL A 13 24.66 18.32 31.36
CA VAL A 13 24.98 16.92 31.02
C VAL A 13 25.84 16.32 32.14
N LEU A 14 25.59 15.08 32.54
CA LEU A 14 26.55 14.31 33.34
C LEU A 14 26.76 12.90 32.78
N LEU A 15 27.90 12.72 32.11
CA LEU A 15 28.49 11.44 31.77
C LEU A 15 28.83 10.65 33.05
N ILE A 16 28.44 9.37 33.14
CA ILE A 16 29.07 8.40 34.05
C ILE A 16 29.44 7.15 33.23
N VAL A 17 30.63 6.62 33.49
CA VAL A 17 31.36 5.70 32.61
C VAL A 17 31.96 4.54 33.43
N PHE A 18 31.74 3.30 32.94
CA PHE A 18 32.39 2.03 33.33
C PHE A 18 32.17 1.48 34.77
N PRO A 19 32.45 0.18 35.05
CA PRO A 19 33.08 -0.85 34.19
C PRO A 19 32.30 -2.18 34.02
N ALA A 20 32.80 -3.01 33.11
CA ALA A 20 32.33 -4.38 32.85
C ALA A 20 33.02 -5.46 33.70
N SER A 21 32.54 -6.70 33.54
CA SER A 21 33.15 -8.01 33.88
C SER A 21 33.12 -8.52 35.34
N VAL A 22 32.31 -9.58 35.57
CA VAL A 22 32.64 -10.79 36.36
C VAL A 22 31.94 -11.99 35.70
N MET A 23 32.63 -13.13 35.59
CA MET A 23 32.07 -14.38 35.06
C MET A 23 31.25 -15.14 36.11
N ALA A 24 30.25 -15.90 35.68
CA ALA A 24 29.67 -17.02 36.43
C ALA A 24 29.38 -18.20 35.49
N GLU A 25 29.61 -19.40 36.01
CA GLU A 25 29.65 -20.68 35.29
C GLU A 25 28.59 -21.63 35.89
N THR A 26 28.24 -22.71 35.17
CA THR A 26 27.31 -23.81 35.58
C THR A 26 25.81 -23.45 35.57
N THR A 27 24.87 -24.35 35.27
CA THR A 27 24.90 -25.83 35.27
C THR A 27 24.18 -26.47 34.06
N GLU A 28 24.76 -27.53 33.49
CA GLU A 28 24.03 -28.54 32.70
C GLU A 28 23.04 -29.32 33.59
N THR A 29 21.96 -29.87 33.00
CA THR A 29 21.21 -30.98 33.61
C THR A 29 21.00 -32.08 32.57
N GLN A 30 21.71 -33.21 32.72
CA GLN A 30 21.46 -34.42 31.93
C GLN A 30 20.29 -35.23 32.48
N VAL A 31 19.55 -35.90 31.59
CA VAL A 31 18.73 -37.08 31.93
C VAL A 31 18.92 -38.16 30.85
N GLU A 32 19.65 -39.22 31.20
CA GLU A 32 19.61 -40.53 30.51
C GLU A 32 18.28 -41.25 30.89
N GLY A 33 17.65 -42.14 30.12
CA GLY A 33 17.87 -42.63 28.75
C GLY A 33 17.18 -44.00 28.49
N MET A 34 16.84 -44.29 27.21
CA MET A 34 16.66 -45.64 26.60
C MET A 34 15.43 -46.54 26.95
N PRO A 35 15.09 -47.61 26.16
CA PRO A 35 15.49 -47.99 24.76
C PRO A 35 14.39 -48.59 23.81
N GLY A 36 14.70 -48.65 22.49
CA GLY A 36 14.27 -49.69 21.50
C GLY A 36 12.88 -49.55 20.84
N GLU A 37 12.60 -50.01 19.60
CA GLU A 37 13.35 -50.68 18.51
C GLU A 37 12.74 -50.32 17.12
N PRO A 38 13.45 -50.49 15.98
CA PRO A 38 12.96 -50.17 14.61
C PRO A 38 12.34 -51.39 13.88
N PRO A 39 11.49 -51.18 12.85
CA PRO A 39 11.91 -51.43 11.45
C PRO A 39 11.19 -50.48 10.44
N GLN A 40 11.26 -50.54 9.09
CA GLN A 40 11.96 -51.39 8.11
C GLN A 40 12.21 -50.61 6.78
N SER A 41 12.97 -51.16 5.83
CA SER A 41 13.16 -50.62 4.46
C SER A 41 12.59 -51.54 3.37
N MET A 42 11.82 -51.02 2.40
CA MET A 42 11.58 -51.53 1.02
C MET A 42 10.93 -50.39 0.20
N GLY A 43 11.17 -50.13 -1.09
CA GLY A 43 12.13 -50.67 -2.06
C GLY A 43 11.84 -50.10 -3.47
N GLU A 44 12.83 -50.08 -4.38
CA GLU A 44 12.63 -49.94 -5.84
C GLU A 44 11.94 -51.23 -6.42
N PRO A 45 11.59 -51.38 -7.73
CA PRO A 45 11.83 -50.56 -8.94
C PRO A 45 10.52 -50.46 -9.82
N PRO A 46 10.44 -50.43 -11.18
CA PRO A 46 11.38 -50.78 -12.27
C PRO A 46 11.62 -49.76 -13.41
N GLN A 47 12.80 -49.88 -14.03
CA GLN A 47 13.11 -49.35 -15.36
C GLN A 47 12.47 -50.17 -16.50
N GLY A 48 12.19 -49.52 -17.63
CA GLY A 48 11.95 -50.16 -18.92
C GLY A 48 11.99 -49.18 -20.09
N GLY A 49 13.05 -49.20 -20.89
CA GLY A 49 13.10 -48.56 -22.23
C GLY A 49 13.28 -49.62 -23.32
N PRO A 50 13.75 -49.28 -24.54
CA PRO A 50 13.72 -47.98 -25.23
C PRO A 50 13.05 -48.08 -26.63
N GLY A 51 12.75 -46.96 -27.31
CA GLY A 51 12.26 -47.07 -28.70
C GLY A 51 12.02 -45.79 -29.51
N GLY A 52 12.96 -45.46 -30.40
CA GLY A 52 12.68 -45.05 -31.80
C GLY A 52 12.09 -43.67 -32.11
N ASN A 53 12.94 -42.74 -32.55
CA ASN A 53 12.59 -41.70 -33.53
C ASN A 53 12.58 -42.34 -34.96
N PRO A 54 11.70 -41.95 -35.91
CA PRO A 54 12.08 -40.85 -36.83
C PRO A 54 10.92 -39.99 -37.42
N ALA A 55 11.19 -38.68 -37.49
CA ALA A 55 11.11 -37.80 -38.68
C ALA A 55 9.83 -37.59 -39.54
N ASP A 56 9.78 -36.36 -40.09
CA ASP A 56 9.12 -35.85 -41.32
C ASP A 56 7.60 -35.70 -41.40
N GLY A 57 7.13 -34.50 -41.83
CA GLY A 57 5.72 -34.31 -42.21
C GLY A 57 5.15 -32.89 -42.39
N PHE A 58 5.80 -31.95 -43.10
CA PHE A 58 5.07 -30.79 -43.66
C PHE A 58 4.12 -31.25 -44.77
N PRO A 59 3.01 -30.53 -45.01
CA PRO A 59 2.76 -30.08 -46.38
C PRO A 59 2.24 -28.63 -46.51
N GLU A 60 2.57 -28.01 -47.65
CA GLU A 60 2.13 -26.68 -48.06
C GLU A 60 0.72 -26.69 -48.69
N GLY A 61 -0.01 -25.57 -48.51
CA GLY A 61 -0.55 -24.79 -49.64
C GLY A 61 -1.91 -25.15 -50.25
N MET A 62 -2.81 -24.16 -50.30
CA MET A 62 -3.63 -23.86 -51.48
C MET A 62 -4.11 -22.40 -51.50
N THR A 63 -4.28 -21.86 -52.71
CA THR A 63 -4.40 -20.42 -53.06
C THR A 63 -5.84 -19.93 -53.28
N PRO A 64 -6.09 -18.60 -53.39
CA PRO A 64 -7.40 -17.98 -53.12
C PRO A 64 -8.31 -17.81 -54.35
N GLN A 65 -9.52 -17.26 -54.14
CA GLN A 65 -10.38 -16.77 -55.23
C GLN A 65 -11.20 -15.51 -54.83
N ASP A 66 -11.31 -14.57 -55.78
CA ASP A 66 -11.83 -13.22 -55.61
C ASP A 66 -13.38 -13.11 -55.55
N GLY A 67 -13.87 -11.98 -55.04
CA GLY A 67 -15.29 -11.57 -55.14
C GLY A 67 -15.53 -10.10 -54.77
N MET A 68 -15.35 -9.18 -55.73
CA MET A 68 -15.49 -7.72 -55.50
C MET A 68 -16.95 -7.22 -55.47
N GLY A 69 -17.17 -6.11 -54.73
CA GLY A 69 -18.35 -5.25 -54.83
C GLY A 69 -18.08 -3.83 -54.28
N GLU A 70 -18.16 -2.82 -55.15
CA GLU A 70 -17.91 -1.38 -54.86
C GLU A 70 -19.08 -0.78 -54.03
N HIS A 71 -18.97 0.24 -53.15
CA HIS A 71 -18.62 1.67 -53.34
C HIS A 71 -19.01 2.42 -51.99
N PRO A 72 -18.76 3.74 -51.75
CA PRO A 72 -17.48 4.48 -51.65
C PRO A 72 -17.28 5.35 -50.35
N GLN A 73 -16.01 5.52 -49.96
CA GLN A 73 -15.37 6.71 -49.32
C GLN A 73 -15.92 7.37 -48.03
N GLY A 74 -15.08 7.42 -46.99
CA GLY A 74 -15.09 8.49 -45.97
C GLY A 74 -14.10 8.33 -44.80
N GLY A 75 -12.96 9.05 -44.82
CA GLY A 75 -12.10 9.29 -43.64
C GLY A 75 -11.02 8.23 -43.33
N PRO A 76 -9.88 8.58 -42.69
CA PRO A 76 -8.77 7.65 -42.49
C PRO A 76 -8.61 7.14 -41.04
N ASP A 77 -8.54 5.83 -40.86
CA ASP A 77 -7.94 5.19 -39.69
C ASP A 77 -6.44 4.94 -39.89
N GLY A 78 -5.66 5.12 -38.81
CA GLY A 78 -4.24 4.73 -38.71
C GLY A 78 -4.10 3.40 -37.94
N PRO A 79 -3.04 2.61 -38.19
CA PRO A 79 -3.10 1.17 -38.00
C PRO A 79 -2.81 0.71 -36.56
N GLY A 80 -3.58 -0.28 -36.10
CA GLY A 80 -3.23 -1.08 -34.93
C GLY A 80 -2.01 -1.97 -35.19
N GLY A 81 -1.13 -2.04 -34.20
CA GLY A 81 -0.05 -3.03 -34.11
C GLY A 81 -0.49 -4.20 -33.25
N ASN A 82 -0.38 -5.41 -33.79
CA ASN A 82 -0.77 -6.65 -33.12
C ASN A 82 0.40 -7.13 -32.25
N GLN A 83 0.27 -7.11 -30.92
CA GLN A 83 1.16 -7.80 -29.99
C GLN A 83 0.36 -8.77 -29.11
N SER A 84 1.03 -9.81 -28.63
CA SER A 84 0.41 -11.02 -28.11
C SER A 84 0.01 -10.92 -26.65
N ASP A 85 -1.29 -11.06 -26.37
CA ASP A 85 -1.84 -11.16 -25.02
C ASP A 85 -1.33 -12.42 -24.31
N GLY A 86 -0.37 -12.23 -23.39
CA GLY A 86 -0.16 -13.13 -22.27
C GLY A 86 -0.93 -12.56 -21.09
N ALA A 87 -2.05 -13.18 -20.72
CA ALA A 87 -2.99 -12.62 -19.77
C ALA A 87 -2.42 -12.57 -18.34
N LEU A 88 -1.93 -11.39 -17.94
CA LEU A 88 -2.03 -10.94 -16.55
C LEU A 88 -3.46 -10.42 -16.38
N GLY A 89 -4.16 -10.84 -15.33
CA GLY A 89 -5.52 -10.39 -15.08
C GLY A 89 -5.51 -8.93 -14.66
N ASP A 90 -6.24 -8.08 -15.38
CA ASP A 90 -6.62 -6.76 -14.86
C ASP A 90 -7.23 -6.95 -13.46
N ALA A 91 -6.74 -6.21 -12.46
CA ALA A 91 -7.44 -6.10 -11.19
C ALA A 91 -8.89 -5.66 -11.47
N PRO A 92 -9.90 -6.24 -10.80
CA PRO A 92 -11.32 -6.07 -11.18
C PRO A 92 -11.91 -4.69 -10.78
N GLY A 93 -11.23 -3.59 -11.11
CA GLY A 93 -11.72 -2.21 -10.98
C GLY A 93 -12.61 -1.75 -12.13
N GLY A 94 -13.06 -2.65 -13.02
CA GLY A 94 -13.97 -2.33 -14.10
C GLY A 94 -15.40 -2.12 -13.60
N GLN A 95 -15.99 -0.94 -13.88
CA GLN A 95 -17.37 -0.63 -13.53
C GLN A 95 -18.34 -1.75 -13.96
N GLN A 96 -19.05 -2.34 -13.00
CA GLN A 96 -20.18 -3.22 -13.30
C GLN A 96 -21.44 -2.39 -13.55
N SER A 97 -22.32 -2.86 -14.43
CA SER A 97 -23.61 -2.21 -14.64
C SER A 97 -24.51 -2.45 -13.43
N GLN A 98 -24.87 -1.38 -12.70
CA GLN A 98 -25.83 -1.44 -11.60
C GLN A 98 -27.10 -2.22 -11.98
N VAL A 99 -27.53 -3.11 -11.08
CA VAL A 99 -28.81 -3.84 -11.20
C VAL A 99 -29.95 -2.97 -10.65
N GLU A 100 -31.14 -3.07 -11.23
CA GLU A 100 -32.32 -2.30 -10.81
C GLU A 100 -32.68 -2.60 -9.34
N GLY A 101 -32.42 -1.65 -8.45
CA GLY A 101 -32.64 -1.76 -6.99
C GLY A 101 -31.37 -1.76 -6.12
N GLN A 102 -30.18 -1.77 -6.73
CA GLN A 102 -28.87 -1.67 -6.07
C GLN A 102 -28.61 -0.24 -5.53
N LEU A 103 -27.86 -0.11 -4.43
CA LEU A 103 -27.49 1.19 -3.83
C LEU A 103 -26.09 1.68 -4.22
N GLY A 104 -25.08 0.81 -4.15
CA GLY A 104 -23.68 1.14 -4.41
C GLY A 104 -23.23 0.84 -5.84
N SER A 105 -21.98 1.17 -6.15
CA SER A 105 -21.31 0.89 -7.42
C SER A 105 -20.93 -0.57 -7.58
N TRP A 106 -20.67 -1.26 -6.45
CA TRP A 106 -20.34 -2.68 -6.39
C TRP A 106 -21.55 -3.57 -6.06
N SER A 107 -21.72 -4.66 -6.81
CA SER A 107 -22.97 -5.45 -6.90
C SER A 107 -22.86 -6.91 -6.44
N LEU A 108 -21.68 -7.36 -6.00
CA LEU A 108 -21.38 -8.77 -5.73
C LEU A 108 -20.78 -8.99 -4.33
N GLY A 109 -21.13 -8.19 -3.32
CA GLY A 109 -20.56 -8.29 -1.97
C GLY A 109 -21.54 -8.90 -0.96
N GLY A 110 -21.30 -10.15 -0.54
CA GLY A 110 -22.14 -10.92 0.38
C GLY A 110 -22.01 -12.44 0.20
N THR A 111 -22.51 -13.24 1.15
CA THR A 111 -22.40 -14.71 1.12
C THR A 111 -22.97 -15.35 -0.15
N ASP A 112 -22.13 -16.15 -0.81
CA ASP A 112 -22.42 -17.17 -1.82
C ASP A 112 -22.39 -16.72 -3.31
N ALA A 113 -21.69 -17.47 -4.15
CA ALA A 113 -21.68 -17.26 -5.59
C ALA A 113 -22.97 -17.79 -6.26
N ASP A 114 -23.79 -18.57 -5.55
CA ASP A 114 -25.08 -19.06 -6.01
C ASP A 114 -26.25 -18.07 -5.75
N SER A 115 -26.07 -16.99 -4.98
CA SER A 115 -27.12 -16.01 -4.61
C SER A 115 -27.33 -14.86 -5.60
N ILE A 116 -26.57 -14.83 -6.71
CA ILE A 116 -26.70 -13.90 -7.88
C ILE A 116 -28.16 -13.83 -8.45
N GLY A 117 -29.05 -14.73 -7.99
CA GLY A 117 -30.48 -14.75 -8.28
C GLY A 117 -31.42 -13.91 -7.39
N GLY A 118 -31.01 -13.30 -6.27
CA GLY A 118 -31.87 -12.31 -5.59
C GLY A 118 -31.58 -11.91 -4.13
N ASP A 119 -31.89 -10.64 -3.83
CA ASP A 119 -32.08 -10.03 -2.49
C ASP A 119 -30.86 -9.91 -1.54
N ASP A 120 -29.63 -10.16 -2.00
CA ASP A 120 -28.39 -10.07 -1.18
C ASP A 120 -28.10 -8.71 -0.51
N TYR A 121 -28.81 -7.66 -0.92
CA TYR A 121 -28.67 -6.29 -0.39
C TYR A 121 -29.84 -5.86 0.50
N ALA A 122 -30.35 -6.79 1.32
CA ALA A 122 -31.20 -6.46 2.45
C ALA A 122 -30.39 -5.77 3.58
N TYR A 123 -30.01 -4.50 3.36
CA TYR A 123 -29.41 -3.65 4.39
C TYR A 123 -30.39 -3.48 5.56
N ASP A 124 -30.03 -3.94 6.76
CA ASP A 124 -30.80 -3.74 7.99
C ASP A 124 -30.22 -2.55 8.77
N ALA A 125 -30.80 -1.36 8.59
CA ALA A 125 -30.32 -0.12 9.19
C ALA A 125 -31.18 0.31 10.40
N ALA A 126 -30.56 0.81 11.47
CA ALA A 126 -31.30 1.41 12.59
C ALA A 126 -32.04 2.68 12.14
N LEU A 127 -31.43 3.46 11.24
CA LEU A 127 -32.07 4.52 10.44
C LEU A 127 -31.77 4.35 8.95
N TYR A 128 -32.81 4.33 8.13
CA TYR A 128 -32.73 4.38 6.67
C TYR A 128 -33.31 5.71 6.18
N ILE A 129 -32.48 6.55 5.55
CA ILE A 129 -32.81 7.91 5.11
C ILE A 129 -32.77 8.00 3.57
N THR A 130 -33.81 8.57 2.96
CA THR A 130 -33.84 8.93 1.53
C THR A 130 -34.17 10.40 1.30
N ALA A 131 -34.15 10.84 0.04
CA ALA A 131 -34.64 12.16 -0.38
C ALA A 131 -36.10 12.45 0.04
N GLU A 132 -36.90 11.42 0.34
CA GLU A 132 -38.28 11.52 0.85
C GLU A 132 -38.38 11.59 2.38
N GLY A 133 -37.27 11.40 3.11
CA GLY A 133 -37.20 11.37 4.58
C GLY A 133 -36.85 9.97 5.12
N ILE A 134 -37.30 9.65 6.34
CA ILE A 134 -37.01 8.35 6.97
C ILE A 134 -37.92 7.26 6.38
N ASP A 135 -37.32 6.20 5.83
CA ASP A 135 -38.04 4.98 5.47
C ASP A 135 -38.28 4.12 6.72
N MET A 136 -39.42 4.34 7.37
CA MET A 136 -39.82 3.60 8.57
C MET A 136 -40.18 2.12 8.32
N GLU A 137 -40.29 1.66 7.07
CA GLU A 137 -40.45 0.22 6.78
C GLU A 137 -39.09 -0.49 6.71
N LYS A 138 -38.01 0.25 6.40
CA LYS A 138 -36.61 -0.23 6.41
C LYS A 138 -35.80 0.13 7.67
N SER A 139 -36.31 1.00 8.54
CA SER A 139 -35.60 1.46 9.74
C SER A 139 -35.95 0.64 10.99
N ALA A 140 -34.96 -0.04 11.56
CA ALA A 140 -35.07 -0.77 12.83
C ALA A 140 -34.85 0.15 14.05
N THR A 141 -35.66 1.21 14.17
CA THR A 141 -35.44 2.31 15.14
C THR A 141 -35.40 1.90 16.61
N ASP A 142 -35.89 0.72 16.97
CA ASP A 142 -35.79 0.18 18.33
C ASP A 142 -34.32 -0.11 18.75
N ARG A 143 -33.37 -0.12 17.81
CA ARG A 143 -31.92 -0.18 18.06
C ARG A 143 -31.30 1.15 18.53
N ILE A 144 -32.05 2.25 18.47
CA ILE A 144 -31.61 3.58 18.93
C ILE A 144 -32.00 3.75 20.41
N SER A 145 -31.02 3.68 21.31
CA SER A 145 -31.28 3.64 22.76
C SER A 145 -31.57 5.02 23.37
N SER A 146 -31.08 6.09 22.75
CA SER A 146 -31.40 7.48 23.10
C SER A 146 -31.07 8.46 21.96
N GLY A 147 -31.36 9.75 22.17
CA GLY A 147 -31.17 10.83 21.19
C GLY A 147 -32.47 11.27 20.50
N ASP A 148 -32.34 12.26 19.62
CA ASP A 148 -33.42 12.77 18.78
C ASP A 148 -33.04 12.59 17.30
N TYR A 149 -34.00 12.24 16.43
CA TYR A 149 -33.78 12.13 14.98
C TYR A 149 -35.02 12.54 14.18
N ASP A 150 -34.81 13.09 12.99
CA ASP A 150 -35.83 13.48 12.02
C ASP A 150 -35.39 13.24 10.57
N GLU A 151 -36.18 13.76 9.62
CA GLU A 151 -35.95 13.65 8.17
C GLU A 151 -34.70 14.39 7.65
N THR A 152 -34.01 15.17 8.50
CA THR A 152 -32.81 15.95 8.14
C THR A 152 -31.61 15.75 9.06
N SER A 153 -31.82 15.23 10.28
CA SER A 153 -30.74 15.11 11.26
C SER A 153 -30.95 14.02 12.32
N ALA A 154 -29.84 13.53 12.86
CA ALA A 154 -29.75 12.77 14.09
C ALA A 154 -28.86 13.53 15.10
N SER A 155 -29.28 13.63 16.35
CA SER A 155 -28.65 14.45 17.39
C SER A 155 -28.55 13.71 18.72
N ASN A 156 -27.34 13.55 19.24
CA ASN A 156 -27.02 12.84 20.49
C ASN A 156 -27.58 11.40 20.50
N ILE A 157 -27.62 10.75 19.34
CA ILE A 157 -28.11 9.38 19.25
C ILE A 157 -27.11 8.39 19.85
N VAL A 158 -27.64 7.33 20.42
CA VAL A 158 -26.85 6.19 20.89
C VAL A 158 -27.36 4.93 20.21
N ILE A 159 -26.46 4.22 19.53
CA ILE A 159 -26.70 2.90 18.94
C ILE A 159 -25.67 1.95 19.55
N ASP A 160 -26.16 0.93 20.24
CA ASP A 160 -25.34 -0.16 20.78
C ASP A 160 -25.81 -1.45 20.08
N ASP A 161 -25.05 -1.94 19.10
CA ASP A 161 -25.37 -3.15 18.34
C ASP A 161 -24.22 -4.15 18.37
N SER A 162 -24.55 -5.44 18.31
CA SER A 162 -23.59 -6.55 18.38
C SER A 162 -23.89 -7.70 17.41
N GLU A 163 -24.97 -7.57 16.63
CA GLU A 163 -25.29 -8.53 15.57
C GLU A 163 -24.50 -8.18 14.30
N SER A 164 -23.98 -9.18 13.60
CA SER A 164 -23.22 -9.02 12.37
C SER A 164 -24.11 -8.63 11.17
N GLY A 165 -23.51 -8.04 10.13
CA GLY A 165 -24.21 -7.64 8.90
C GLY A 165 -25.19 -6.45 9.02
N HIS A 166 -25.54 -6.02 10.24
CA HIS A 166 -26.36 -4.84 10.51
C HIS A 166 -25.67 -3.53 10.10
N ASN A 167 -26.46 -2.50 9.83
CA ASN A 167 -26.01 -1.11 9.66
C ASN A 167 -26.56 -0.21 10.77
N GLY A 168 -25.85 0.86 11.09
CA GLY A 168 -26.30 1.92 11.99
C GLY A 168 -27.22 2.91 11.26
N ILE A 169 -26.64 3.89 10.57
CA ILE A 169 -27.35 4.85 9.72
C ILE A 169 -26.99 4.61 8.25
N LEU A 170 -28.01 4.50 7.40
CA LEU A 170 -27.87 4.41 5.96
C LEU A 170 -28.55 5.61 5.30
N VAL A 171 -27.81 6.36 4.48
CA VAL A 171 -28.30 7.57 3.78
C VAL A 171 -28.19 7.39 2.26
N VAL A 172 -29.30 7.58 1.53
CA VAL A 172 -29.37 7.48 0.07
C VAL A 172 -29.88 8.77 -0.54
N ASP A 173 -29.10 9.40 -1.41
CA ASP A 173 -29.46 10.63 -2.14
C ASP A 173 -30.05 11.77 -1.27
N ALA A 174 -29.60 11.88 -0.02
CA ALA A 174 -30.15 12.83 0.96
C ALA A 174 -29.08 13.66 1.70
N ASN A 175 -29.42 14.92 1.99
CA ASN A 175 -28.64 15.75 2.91
C ASN A 175 -28.97 15.36 4.36
N TYR A 176 -28.00 14.95 5.16
CA TYR A 176 -28.23 14.51 6.54
C TYR A 176 -27.13 15.00 7.49
N THR A 177 -27.49 15.41 8.71
CA THR A 177 -26.52 15.82 9.74
C THR A 177 -26.61 14.93 10.96
N ILE A 178 -25.49 14.32 11.35
CA ILE A 178 -25.34 13.42 12.50
C ILE A 178 -24.44 14.15 13.50
N SER A 179 -24.95 14.51 14.67
CA SER A 179 -24.23 15.34 15.64
C SER A 179 -24.22 14.72 17.04
N GLY A 180 -23.07 14.72 17.71
CA GLY A 180 -22.93 14.20 19.08
C GLY A 180 -23.25 12.70 19.22
N ALA A 181 -23.17 11.92 18.15
CA ALA A 181 -23.57 10.52 18.16
C ALA A 181 -22.56 9.63 18.89
N THR A 182 -23.03 8.54 19.48
CA THR A 182 -22.21 7.41 19.95
C THR A 182 -22.74 6.15 19.29
N ILE A 183 -21.92 5.52 18.45
CA ILE A 183 -22.33 4.33 17.68
C ILE A 183 -21.28 3.24 17.93
N ASP A 184 -21.65 2.28 18.79
CA ASP A 184 -20.83 1.12 19.12
C ASP A 184 -21.44 -0.09 18.40
N MET A 185 -20.77 -0.56 17.34
CA MET A 185 -21.14 -1.76 16.58
C MET A 185 -20.10 -2.85 16.78
N LEU A 186 -20.16 -3.47 17.96
CA LEU A 186 -19.16 -4.39 18.47
C LEU A 186 -19.61 -5.84 18.22
N THR A 187 -19.31 -6.34 17.03
CA THR A 187 -19.79 -7.63 16.53
C THR A 187 -18.69 -8.70 16.59
N ASP A 188 -19.13 -9.97 16.54
CA ASP A 188 -18.28 -11.14 16.32
C ASP A 188 -18.22 -11.53 14.82
N ALA A 189 -18.41 -10.58 13.88
CA ALA A 189 -18.45 -10.86 12.44
C ALA A 189 -17.12 -11.48 11.95
N ASP A 190 -17.21 -12.53 11.13
CA ASP A 190 -16.08 -13.34 10.65
C ASP A 190 -15.75 -13.12 9.15
N GLY A 191 -16.45 -12.17 8.52
CA GLY A 191 -16.32 -11.81 7.11
C GLY A 191 -17.24 -12.59 6.18
N THR A 192 -18.13 -13.44 6.70
CA THR A 192 -19.12 -14.13 5.85
C THR A 192 -20.28 -13.21 5.46
N ASP A 193 -20.87 -12.48 6.40
CA ASP A 193 -22.10 -11.69 6.20
C ASP A 193 -21.91 -10.16 6.10
N THR A 194 -20.68 -9.66 6.29
CA THR A 194 -20.26 -8.25 6.14
C THR A 194 -19.51 -8.02 4.82
N CYS A 195 -19.42 -6.77 4.35
CA CYS A 195 -18.63 -6.43 3.15
C CYS A 195 -18.26 -4.93 3.12
N ASP A 196 -16.96 -4.65 3.16
CA ASP A 196 -16.42 -3.29 3.16
C ASP A 196 -16.26 -2.66 1.75
N PHE A 197 -16.58 -3.41 0.70
CA PHE A 197 -16.75 -2.92 -0.67
C PHE A 197 -18.19 -2.51 -1.00
N SER A 198 -19.17 -2.86 -0.16
CA SER A 198 -20.58 -2.47 -0.33
C SER A 198 -21.14 -1.66 0.84
N GLY A 199 -20.42 -1.55 1.96
CA GLY A 199 -20.89 -0.87 3.16
C GLY A 199 -21.88 -1.70 3.99
N LYS A 200 -22.06 -2.99 3.70
CA LYS A 200 -22.87 -3.89 4.55
C LYS A 200 -22.09 -4.21 5.83
N GLY A 201 -22.71 -4.01 7.00
CA GLY A 201 -21.99 -4.07 8.29
C GLY A 201 -21.40 -2.74 8.75
N THR A 202 -21.62 -1.64 8.02
CA THR A 202 -21.03 -0.32 8.35
C THR A 202 -21.89 0.50 9.29
N ALA A 203 -21.27 1.21 10.23
CA ALA A 203 -21.96 2.07 11.20
C ALA A 203 -22.66 3.28 10.54
N ILE A 204 -22.01 3.98 9.60
CA ILE A 204 -22.67 4.99 8.74
C ILE A 204 -22.29 4.77 7.27
N ALA A 205 -23.27 4.49 6.42
CA ALA A 205 -23.08 4.32 4.97
C ALA A 205 -23.86 5.36 4.17
N ALA A 206 -23.21 5.99 3.19
CA ALA A 206 -23.78 7.03 2.32
C ALA A 206 -23.66 6.65 0.84
N PHE A 207 -24.77 6.75 0.11
CA PHE A 207 -24.88 6.33 -1.29
C PHE A 207 -25.53 7.41 -2.17
N GLY A 208 -24.96 7.61 -3.36
CA GLY A 208 -25.56 8.41 -4.42
C GLY A 208 -25.19 9.89 -4.37
N SER A 209 -25.11 10.51 -5.55
CA SER A 209 -24.70 11.91 -5.74
C SER A 209 -25.57 12.96 -5.03
N GLY A 210 -26.78 12.60 -4.57
CA GLY A 210 -27.61 13.45 -3.73
C GLY A 210 -27.25 13.40 -2.24
N ALA A 211 -26.41 12.45 -1.81
CA ALA A 211 -26.03 12.28 -0.42
C ALA A 211 -24.96 13.30 0.00
N ASN A 212 -25.31 14.15 0.96
CA ASN A 212 -24.36 15.05 1.63
C ASN A 212 -24.50 14.85 3.14
N VAL A 213 -23.61 14.04 3.70
CA VAL A 213 -23.67 13.60 5.09
C VAL A 213 -22.59 14.33 5.89
N THR A 214 -23.03 15.11 6.88
CA THR A 214 -22.12 15.73 7.86
C THR A 214 -22.20 14.98 9.18
N ILE A 215 -21.05 14.57 9.72
CA ILE A 215 -20.91 13.90 11.01
C ILE A 215 -20.04 14.80 11.90
N GLU A 216 -20.56 15.26 13.03
CA GLU A 216 -19.84 16.20 13.90
C GLU A 216 -19.89 15.84 15.39
N ASP A 217 -18.79 16.14 16.10
CA ASP A 217 -18.62 15.92 17.55
C ASP A 217 -19.00 14.49 18.00
N SER A 218 -18.77 13.47 17.17
CA SER A 218 -19.29 12.10 17.34
C SER A 218 -18.21 11.06 17.64
N THR A 219 -18.60 9.91 18.17
CA THR A 219 -17.72 8.76 18.44
C THR A 219 -18.32 7.50 17.82
N ILE A 220 -17.54 6.77 17.04
CA ILE A 220 -17.97 5.56 16.34
C ILE A 220 -16.91 4.47 16.52
N HIS A 221 -17.30 3.34 17.11
CA HIS A 221 -16.42 2.22 17.41
C HIS A 221 -17.02 0.94 16.83
N THR A 222 -16.26 0.21 16.01
CA THR A 222 -16.69 -1.07 15.43
C THR A 222 -15.72 -2.20 15.74
N SER A 223 -16.25 -3.42 15.85
CA SER A 223 -15.47 -4.66 15.84
C SER A 223 -16.19 -5.73 15.00
N GLY A 224 -15.41 -6.70 14.55
CA GLY A 224 -15.81 -7.68 13.54
C GLY A 224 -15.12 -7.42 12.21
N VAL A 225 -14.85 -8.49 11.48
CA VAL A 225 -14.25 -8.46 10.14
C VAL A 225 -15.14 -7.65 9.19
N ALA A 226 -14.51 -6.80 8.37
CA ALA A 226 -15.18 -5.90 7.41
C ALA A 226 -16.31 -5.03 8.01
N THR A 227 -16.29 -4.81 9.34
CA THR A 227 -17.24 -3.95 10.06
C THR A 227 -16.54 -2.62 10.35
N MET A 228 -16.93 -1.55 9.65
CA MET A 228 -16.22 -0.26 9.66
C MET A 228 -17.10 0.92 10.08
N PRO A 229 -16.49 2.01 10.61
CA PRO A 229 -17.19 3.26 10.91
C PRO A 229 -17.93 3.89 9.72
N ILE A 230 -17.26 4.12 8.58
CA ILE A 230 -17.77 4.98 7.49
C ILE A 230 -17.66 4.31 6.11
N PHE A 231 -18.72 4.41 5.31
CA PHE A 231 -18.73 4.07 3.88
C PHE A 231 -19.30 5.22 3.04
N ALA A 232 -18.70 5.47 1.88
CA ALA A 232 -19.19 6.44 0.89
C ALA A 232 -19.08 5.89 -0.53
N ASP A 233 -20.14 6.00 -1.33
CA ASP A 233 -20.20 5.43 -2.69
C ASP A 233 -21.11 6.24 -3.63
N GLU A 234 -20.97 6.01 -4.94
CA GLU A 234 -21.82 6.55 -6.02
C GLU A 234 -21.97 8.08 -6.04
N GLY A 235 -20.87 8.79 -5.76
CA GLY A 235 -20.83 10.26 -5.79
C GLY A 235 -21.25 10.92 -4.49
N ALA A 236 -21.48 10.16 -3.42
CA ALA A 236 -21.78 10.70 -2.10
C ALA A 236 -20.67 11.65 -1.61
N THR A 237 -21.07 12.69 -0.88
CA THR A 237 -20.17 13.57 -0.12
C THR A 237 -20.33 13.30 1.37
N VAL A 238 -19.28 12.80 2.03
CA VAL A 238 -19.25 12.60 3.48
C VAL A 238 -18.23 13.56 4.10
N THR A 239 -18.62 14.28 5.15
CA THR A 239 -17.73 15.14 5.93
C THR A 239 -17.83 14.76 7.39
N PHE A 240 -16.75 14.22 7.97
CA PHE A 240 -16.67 14.01 9.41
C PHE A 240 -15.69 14.97 10.07
N ARG A 241 -16.11 15.53 11.20
CA ARG A 241 -15.37 16.58 11.91
C ARG A 241 -15.43 16.48 13.42
N ASN A 242 -14.39 16.90 14.12
CA ASN A 242 -14.29 16.81 15.59
C ASN A 242 -14.65 15.42 16.14
N SER A 243 -14.43 14.36 15.35
CA SER A 243 -14.99 13.03 15.61
C SER A 243 -13.89 11.99 15.81
N SER A 244 -14.22 10.93 16.54
CA SER A 244 -13.34 9.78 16.76
C SER A 244 -13.94 8.54 16.12
N LEU A 245 -13.18 7.89 15.23
CA LEU A 245 -13.56 6.70 14.48
C LEU A 245 -12.56 5.57 14.78
N GLN A 246 -13.05 4.39 15.14
CA GLN A 246 -12.21 3.23 15.45
C GLN A 246 -12.81 1.95 14.88
N SER A 247 -12.01 1.17 14.15
CA SER A 247 -12.30 -0.22 13.76
C SER A 247 -11.27 -1.17 14.38
N ASP A 248 -11.71 -2.12 15.20
CA ASP A 248 -10.80 -3.05 15.87
C ASP A 248 -10.54 -4.35 15.08
N GLY A 249 -11.28 -4.59 13.99
CA GLY A 249 -11.25 -5.86 13.27
C GLY A 249 -11.87 -7.02 14.07
N GLY A 250 -11.55 -8.25 13.70
CA GLY A 250 -12.08 -9.49 14.29
C GLY A 250 -11.28 -10.73 13.91
N THR A 251 -11.91 -11.90 13.92
CA THR A 251 -11.30 -13.17 13.50
C THR A 251 -11.98 -13.69 12.22
N LEU A 252 -11.20 -13.84 11.15
CA LEU A 252 -11.63 -14.39 9.87
C LEU A 252 -12.15 -15.82 10.01
N SER A 253 -13.19 -16.16 9.25
CA SER A 253 -13.68 -17.53 9.10
C SER A 253 -12.56 -18.49 8.66
N ALA A 254 -12.55 -19.72 9.18
CA ALA A 254 -11.54 -20.73 8.83
C ALA A 254 -11.56 -21.11 7.34
N ASP A 255 -12.71 -20.95 6.67
CA ASP A 255 -12.87 -21.25 5.24
C ASP A 255 -12.43 -20.08 4.33
N TYR A 256 -12.06 -18.92 4.88
CA TYR A 256 -11.54 -17.79 4.10
C TYR A 256 -10.18 -18.11 3.47
N LEU A 257 -9.99 -17.68 2.22
CA LEU A 257 -8.75 -17.80 1.46
C LEU A 257 -8.39 -16.44 0.89
N ASN A 258 -7.13 -16.03 1.01
CA ASN A 258 -6.72 -14.70 0.62
C ASN A 258 -6.91 -14.48 -0.90
N THR A 259 -7.59 -13.40 -1.27
CA THR A 259 -8.09 -13.13 -2.63
C THR A 259 -8.20 -11.63 -2.88
N PRO A 260 -7.97 -11.13 -4.11
CA PRO A 260 -8.29 -9.77 -4.53
C PRO A 260 -9.74 -9.65 -5.05
N SER A 261 -10.55 -10.71 -4.95
CA SER A 261 -11.96 -10.68 -5.34
C SER A 261 -12.76 -9.86 -4.33
N GLN A 262 -13.14 -8.64 -4.68
CA GLN A 262 -13.93 -7.72 -3.84
C GLN A 262 -15.31 -8.26 -3.40
N THR A 263 -15.73 -9.42 -3.93
CA THR A 263 -16.88 -10.22 -3.45
C THR A 263 -16.61 -10.92 -2.12
N LEU A 264 -15.37 -11.38 -1.92
CA LEU A 264 -14.94 -12.25 -0.82
C LEU A 264 -13.83 -11.63 0.02
N MET A 265 -13.18 -10.58 -0.48
CA MET A 265 -12.01 -9.94 0.13
C MET A 265 -12.39 -9.21 1.41
N VAL A 266 -11.93 -9.73 2.54
CA VAL A 266 -12.11 -9.18 3.88
C VAL A 266 -10.78 -9.07 4.66
N ALA A 267 -9.68 -9.18 3.94
CA ALA A 267 -8.29 -8.99 4.38
C ALA A 267 -7.46 -8.52 3.15
N PRO A 268 -6.33 -7.81 3.31
CA PRO A 268 -5.55 -7.32 2.17
C PRO A 268 -4.89 -8.48 1.40
N PRO A 269 -4.61 -8.30 0.09
CA PRO A 269 -3.70 -9.16 -0.65
C PRO A 269 -2.35 -9.23 0.06
N TRP A 270 -1.96 -10.43 0.50
CA TRP A 270 -0.74 -10.62 1.28
C TRP A 270 0.54 -10.23 0.52
N ILE A 271 0.46 -10.26 -0.82
CA ILE A 271 1.50 -9.85 -1.77
C ILE A 271 1.80 -8.33 -1.75
N LEU A 272 0.99 -7.53 -1.05
CA LEU A 272 1.33 -6.13 -0.74
C LEU A 272 2.33 -6.01 0.43
N GLY A 273 2.67 -7.12 1.09
CA GLY A 273 3.50 -7.13 2.29
C GLY A 273 2.77 -6.59 3.53
N ILE A 274 1.45 -6.72 3.57
CA ILE A 274 0.58 -6.33 4.70
C ILE A 274 -0.43 -7.42 5.05
N MET A 275 -0.96 -7.34 6.26
CA MET A 275 -2.01 -8.21 6.79
C MET A 275 -2.92 -7.41 7.75
N GLY A 276 -4.04 -8.00 8.17
CA GLY A 276 -5.06 -7.39 9.05
C GLY A 276 -6.47 -7.65 8.52
N ASN A 277 -7.50 -7.21 9.25
CA ASN A 277 -8.88 -7.24 8.76
C ASN A 277 -9.74 -6.04 9.21
N ALA A 278 -9.11 -5.01 9.81
CA ALA A 278 -9.76 -3.78 10.25
C ALA A 278 -9.66 -2.68 9.17
N ARG A 279 -10.80 -2.05 8.85
CA ARG A 279 -10.86 -0.90 7.95
C ARG A 279 -11.58 0.26 8.64
N GLY A 280 -10.96 1.45 8.68
CA GLY A 280 -11.57 2.64 9.30
C GLY A 280 -12.64 3.32 8.43
N SER A 281 -12.42 3.36 7.11
CA SER A 281 -13.44 3.73 6.12
C SER A 281 -13.12 3.19 4.73
N ASN A 282 -14.13 3.10 3.86
CA ASN A 282 -13.92 2.93 2.43
C ASN A 282 -14.69 3.96 1.59
N MET A 283 -14.07 4.44 0.53
CA MET A 283 -14.64 5.33 -0.48
C MET A 283 -14.61 4.64 -1.85
N MET A 284 -15.78 4.51 -2.45
CA MET A 284 -16.04 3.73 -3.67
C MET A 284 -16.73 4.59 -4.74
N GLY A 285 -16.84 4.06 -5.96
CA GLY A 285 -17.68 4.62 -7.01
C GLY A 285 -17.12 5.90 -7.65
N ARG A 286 -17.95 6.54 -8.47
CA ARG A 286 -17.52 7.68 -9.29
C ARG A 286 -17.78 9.01 -8.59
N ASP A 287 -16.82 9.93 -8.65
CA ASP A 287 -16.94 11.33 -8.19
C ASP A 287 -17.19 11.51 -6.67
N THR A 288 -17.11 10.42 -5.89
CA THR A 288 -17.32 10.37 -4.43
C THR A 288 -16.29 11.21 -3.68
N THR A 289 -16.70 11.88 -2.59
CA THR A 289 -15.85 12.81 -1.83
C THR A 289 -15.93 12.56 -0.32
N THR A 290 -14.78 12.42 0.34
CA THR A 290 -14.66 12.33 1.79
C THR A 290 -13.82 13.47 2.36
N ASN A 291 -14.34 14.17 3.37
CA ASN A 291 -13.66 15.24 4.10
C ASN A 291 -13.45 14.83 5.57
N VAL A 292 -12.22 14.98 6.05
CA VAL A 292 -11.79 14.62 7.42
C VAL A 292 -11.17 15.85 8.06
N ILE A 293 -11.77 16.35 9.15
CA ILE A 293 -11.42 17.66 9.73
C ILE A 293 -11.30 17.55 11.26
N ASP A 294 -10.19 17.98 11.85
CA ASP A 294 -10.01 18.00 13.32
C ASP A 294 -10.41 16.68 14.01
N SER A 295 -10.15 15.53 13.37
CA SER A 295 -10.68 14.21 13.75
C SER A 295 -9.58 13.16 13.96
N GLU A 296 -9.91 12.08 14.65
CA GLU A 296 -9.02 10.95 14.92
C GLU A 296 -9.64 9.69 14.30
N THR A 297 -8.97 9.08 13.32
CA THR A 297 -9.40 7.79 12.72
C THR A 297 -8.35 6.72 13.01
N SER A 298 -8.80 5.55 13.47
CA SER A 298 -7.94 4.40 13.66
C SER A 298 -8.55 3.08 13.18
N ALA A 299 -7.67 2.16 12.81
CA ALA A 299 -8.00 0.78 12.54
C ALA A 299 -6.98 -0.13 13.24
N GLY A 300 -7.30 -1.41 13.49
CA GLY A 300 -6.36 -2.41 14.00
C GLY A 300 -5.12 -2.56 13.11
N ALA A 301 -5.30 -3.29 12.01
CA ALA A 301 -4.36 -3.53 10.93
C ALA A 301 -5.14 -3.68 9.62
N TRP A 302 -4.46 -3.50 8.49
CA TRP A 302 -4.95 -3.27 7.13
C TRP A 302 -5.09 -1.81 6.71
N ALA A 303 -6.10 -1.05 7.16
CA ALA A 303 -6.46 0.20 6.48
C ALA A 303 -7.13 1.27 7.35
N VAL A 304 -6.58 2.49 7.40
CA VAL A 304 -7.27 3.61 8.08
C VAL A 304 -8.33 4.26 7.18
N LEU A 305 -7.95 4.77 6.00
CA LEU A 305 -8.88 5.35 5.01
C LEU A 305 -8.64 4.75 3.61
N SER A 306 -9.51 3.90 3.10
CA SER A 306 -9.36 3.35 1.73
C SER A 306 -10.07 4.20 0.68
N THR A 307 -9.48 4.26 -0.52
CA THR A 307 -10.24 4.42 -1.77
C THR A 307 -10.07 3.14 -2.59
N ASP A 308 -11.14 2.62 -3.18
CA ASP A 308 -11.14 1.31 -3.88
C ASP A 308 -11.84 1.41 -5.26
N ALA A 309 -12.68 0.46 -5.69
CA ALA A 309 -13.24 0.46 -7.04
C ALA A 309 -14.13 1.69 -7.30
N GLY A 310 -13.56 2.65 -8.03
CA GLY A 310 -14.12 3.97 -8.24
C GLY A 310 -13.29 4.77 -9.24
N ASP A 311 -13.75 5.98 -9.54
CA ASP A 311 -13.14 6.88 -10.52
C ASP A 311 -13.30 8.33 -10.03
N ASP A 312 -12.28 9.16 -10.23
CA ASP A 312 -12.33 10.61 -9.99
C ASP A 312 -12.65 11.01 -8.52
N MET A 313 -12.36 10.15 -7.55
CA MET A 313 -12.68 10.33 -6.12
C MET A 313 -11.80 11.39 -5.41
N TYR A 314 -12.29 12.01 -4.34
CA TYR A 314 -11.59 13.07 -3.60
C TYR A 314 -11.52 12.80 -2.10
N LEU A 315 -10.31 12.77 -1.52
CA LEU A 315 -10.07 12.62 -0.09
C LEU A 315 -9.35 13.85 0.48
N ASN A 316 -10.00 14.58 1.39
CA ASN A 316 -9.44 15.80 1.98
C ASN A 316 -9.23 15.62 3.49
N VAL A 317 -7.98 15.55 3.96
CA VAL A 317 -7.62 15.33 5.37
C VAL A 317 -6.90 16.55 5.95
N TYR A 318 -7.55 17.23 6.89
CA TYR A 318 -7.10 18.49 7.48
C TYR A 318 -7.04 18.38 9.01
N ASN A 319 -5.88 18.69 9.58
CA ASN A 319 -5.62 18.67 11.03
C ASN A 319 -6.10 17.39 11.76
N SER A 320 -5.96 16.23 11.14
CA SER A 320 -6.54 14.96 11.63
C SER A 320 -5.46 13.88 11.74
N SER A 321 -5.67 12.89 12.61
CA SER A 321 -4.75 11.76 12.80
C SER A 321 -5.31 10.46 12.21
N LEU A 322 -4.43 9.68 11.58
CA LEU A 322 -4.71 8.38 10.97
C LEU A 322 -3.76 7.35 11.58
N THR A 323 -4.27 6.38 12.35
CA THR A 323 -3.42 5.47 13.13
C THR A 323 -3.80 3.99 12.97
N LEU A 324 -2.82 3.14 12.65
CA LEU A 324 -2.96 1.68 12.79
C LEU A 324 -2.61 1.29 14.23
N ASN A 325 -3.65 1.03 15.02
CA ASN A 325 -3.59 0.92 16.48
C ASN A 325 -3.26 -0.49 17.00
N ASN A 326 -3.12 -1.48 16.10
CA ASN A 326 -2.73 -2.86 16.39
C ASN A 326 -3.74 -3.65 17.26
N ALA A 327 -5.04 -3.34 17.18
CA ALA A 327 -6.10 -4.00 17.96
C ALA A 327 -6.37 -5.47 17.56
N ASP A 328 -6.44 -5.79 16.26
CA ASP A 328 -6.60 -7.15 15.71
C ASP A 328 -5.30 -7.97 15.72
N GLU A 329 -4.14 -7.32 15.56
CA GLU A 329 -2.79 -7.90 15.76
C GLU A 329 -2.47 -8.18 17.25
N SER A 330 -3.37 -8.87 17.95
CA SER A 330 -3.20 -9.21 19.37
C SER A 330 -2.89 -10.69 19.59
N ALA A 331 -2.00 -10.98 20.54
CA ALA A 331 -1.75 -12.34 21.04
C ALA A 331 -2.94 -12.98 21.79
N ALA A 332 -4.12 -12.33 21.80
CA ALA A 332 -5.33 -12.80 22.48
C ALA A 332 -6.32 -13.52 21.54
N ALA A 333 -6.26 -13.26 20.22
CA ALA A 333 -7.08 -13.91 19.20
C ALA A 333 -6.25 -14.14 17.92
N PRO A 334 -6.40 -15.28 17.22
CA PRO A 334 -5.79 -15.45 15.92
C PRO A 334 -6.55 -14.63 14.87
N LEU A 335 -5.84 -14.18 13.82
CA LEU A 335 -6.42 -13.40 12.73
C LEU A 335 -7.46 -14.21 11.95
N GLN A 336 -7.28 -15.53 11.89
CA GLN A 336 -8.18 -16.49 11.28
C GLN A 336 -8.45 -17.66 12.23
N ALA A 337 -9.67 -18.20 12.20
CA ALA A 337 -10.06 -19.34 13.02
C ALA A 337 -9.24 -20.60 12.74
N GLU A 338 -9.10 -21.47 13.75
CA GLU A 338 -8.27 -22.69 13.71
C GLU A 338 -8.63 -23.58 12.51
N GLY A 339 -7.61 -23.88 11.68
CA GLY A 339 -7.75 -24.67 10.45
C GLY A 339 -7.70 -23.85 9.16
N GLY A 340 -7.70 -22.51 9.25
CA GLY A 340 -7.53 -21.62 8.11
C GLY A 340 -6.11 -21.55 7.52
N GLN A 341 -5.99 -20.78 6.43
CA GLN A 341 -4.77 -20.57 5.65
C GLN A 341 -3.71 -19.72 6.39
N ILE A 342 -4.16 -18.79 7.24
CA ILE A 342 -3.35 -17.86 8.00
C ILE A 342 -3.33 -18.33 9.46
N SER A 343 -2.23 -18.96 9.87
CA SER A 343 -2.20 -19.79 11.09
C SER A 343 -1.92 -19.02 12.39
N GLU A 344 -1.31 -17.84 12.31
CA GLU A 344 -0.84 -17.10 13.49
C GLU A 344 -0.96 -15.57 13.30
N THR A 345 -1.37 -14.85 14.36
CA THR A 345 -1.06 -13.42 14.56
C THR A 345 0.40 -13.25 15.01
N LEU A 346 1.33 -13.93 14.35
CA LEU A 346 2.72 -13.95 14.80
C LEU A 346 3.33 -12.57 14.62
N ASP A 347 3.89 -12.03 15.71
CA ASP A 347 4.50 -10.71 15.80
C ASP A 347 5.28 -10.38 14.51
N ASN A 348 4.72 -9.53 13.65
CA ASN A 348 5.41 -9.05 12.47
C ASN A 348 6.67 -8.31 12.97
N PRO A 349 7.88 -8.84 12.74
CA PRO A 349 9.06 -8.38 13.46
C PRO A 349 9.51 -6.97 13.03
N TYR A 350 8.86 -6.44 11.98
CA TYR A 350 9.07 -5.13 11.43
C TYR A 350 8.12 -4.05 11.98
N THR A 351 6.94 -4.42 12.49
CA THR A 351 5.99 -3.49 13.13
C THR A 351 6.18 -3.51 14.65
N VAL A 352 6.43 -2.35 15.24
CA VAL A 352 6.88 -2.22 16.64
C VAL A 352 6.18 -1.10 17.42
N ASN A 353 5.56 -0.15 16.71
CA ASN A 353 4.77 0.95 17.24
C ASN A 353 3.31 0.91 16.73
N PHE A 354 3.09 0.42 15.51
CA PHE A 354 1.80 0.52 14.79
C PHE A 354 1.47 -0.77 14.03
N GLY A 355 0.18 -1.07 13.83
CA GLY A 355 -0.29 -2.27 13.11
C GLY A 355 0.08 -2.28 11.62
N SER A 356 0.20 -3.48 11.03
CA SER A 356 0.48 -3.65 9.59
C SER A 356 -0.62 -3.04 8.74
N GLY A 357 -0.29 -2.59 7.53
CA GLY A 357 -1.24 -1.98 6.62
C GLY A 357 -0.86 -0.58 6.18
N TYR A 358 -1.89 0.18 5.75
CA TYR A 358 -1.73 1.52 5.21
C TYR A 358 -2.59 2.60 5.88
N GLY A 359 -2.11 3.84 5.83
CA GLY A 359 -2.87 5.03 6.21
C GLY A 359 -3.94 5.38 5.17
N THR A 360 -3.57 5.39 3.89
CA THR A 360 -4.48 5.59 2.76
C THR A 360 -4.17 4.69 1.55
N TYR A 361 -5.13 4.53 0.65
CA TYR A 361 -4.99 3.81 -0.62
C TYR A 361 -5.51 4.66 -1.77
N ALA A 362 -4.68 4.93 -2.77
CA ALA A 362 -4.94 5.90 -3.83
C ALA A 362 -5.07 5.20 -5.21
N ILE A 363 -6.30 5.07 -5.70
CA ILE A 363 -6.68 4.37 -6.95
C ILE A 363 -7.69 5.21 -7.75
N GLY A 364 -8.03 4.80 -8.97
CA GLY A 364 -9.20 5.37 -9.68
C GLY A 364 -9.04 6.85 -10.05
N ARG A 365 -7.80 7.30 -10.31
CA ARG A 365 -7.44 8.71 -10.49
C ARG A 365 -7.81 9.61 -9.30
N ALA A 366 -7.91 9.03 -8.09
CA ALA A 366 -8.22 9.77 -6.87
C ALA A 366 -7.27 10.96 -6.66
N VAL A 367 -7.79 12.00 -6.00
CA VAL A 367 -7.04 13.17 -5.57
C VAL A 367 -7.14 13.27 -4.05
N GLU A 368 -6.00 13.11 -3.38
CA GLU A 368 -5.92 13.14 -1.92
C GLU A 368 -5.06 14.32 -1.45
N THR A 369 -5.48 15.00 -0.40
CA THR A 369 -4.75 16.13 0.19
C THR A 369 -4.69 16.00 1.71
N PHE A 370 -3.47 16.00 2.24
CA PHE A 370 -3.16 15.90 3.65
C PHE A 370 -2.46 17.19 4.11
N ALA A 371 -3.11 17.95 5.01
CA ALA A 371 -2.61 19.23 5.50
C ALA A 371 -2.65 19.29 7.03
N GLY A 372 -1.47 19.32 7.66
CA GLY A 372 -1.35 19.21 9.12
C GLY A 372 -1.83 17.86 9.66
N ALA A 373 -1.81 16.81 8.84
CA ALA A 373 -2.22 15.48 9.23
C ALA A 373 -1.11 14.77 10.04
N GLU A 374 -1.47 13.73 10.77
CA GLU A 374 -0.52 12.83 11.44
C GLU A 374 -0.84 11.40 11.00
N ILE A 375 0.10 10.70 10.38
CA ILE A 375 -0.11 9.34 9.85
C ILE A 375 0.85 8.38 10.55
N ASN A 376 0.30 7.43 11.29
CA ASN A 376 1.00 6.54 12.20
C ASN A 376 0.70 5.07 11.81
N VAL A 377 1.64 4.42 11.12
CA VAL A 377 1.36 3.19 10.36
C VAL A 377 2.48 2.16 10.49
N GLY A 378 2.14 0.88 10.49
CA GLY A 378 3.15 -0.17 10.49
C GLY A 378 3.90 -0.21 9.16
N THR A 379 3.18 -0.19 8.03
CA THR A 379 3.78 -0.56 6.73
C THR A 379 3.88 0.55 5.70
N TYR A 380 2.80 1.28 5.39
CA TYR A 380 2.81 2.37 4.38
C TYR A 380 1.94 3.56 4.78
N ALA A 381 2.37 4.78 4.49
CA ALA A 381 1.48 5.94 4.58
C ALA A 381 0.42 5.90 3.47
N THR A 382 0.85 5.62 2.24
CA THR A 382 -0.02 5.38 1.07
C THR A 382 0.45 4.19 0.25
N ILE A 383 -0.52 3.41 -0.24
CA ILE A 383 -0.34 2.54 -1.41
C ILE A 383 -0.99 3.20 -2.63
N PHE A 384 -0.27 3.20 -3.76
CA PHE A 384 -0.64 3.87 -5.01
C PHE A 384 -0.89 2.85 -6.13
N THR A 385 -2.09 2.86 -6.71
CA THR A 385 -2.48 2.07 -7.92
C THR A 385 -3.23 2.89 -8.98
N GLY A 386 -2.94 4.18 -9.06
CA GLY A 386 -3.51 5.11 -10.01
C GLY A 386 -4.08 6.37 -9.34
N GLY A 387 -3.30 7.06 -8.51
CA GLY A 387 -3.77 8.19 -7.69
C GLY A 387 -2.80 9.37 -7.60
N ASN A 388 -3.30 10.49 -7.07
CA ASN A 388 -2.58 11.76 -6.95
C ASN A 388 -2.67 12.26 -5.50
N VAL A 389 -1.55 12.30 -4.78
CA VAL A 389 -1.54 12.61 -3.35
C VAL A 389 -0.63 13.79 -3.05
N SER A 390 -1.10 14.73 -2.22
CA SER A 390 -0.33 15.90 -1.78
C SER A 390 -0.24 15.98 -0.25
N TYR A 391 0.98 16.07 0.26
CA TYR A 391 1.31 16.27 1.66
C TYR A 391 1.88 17.67 1.87
N THR A 392 1.17 18.50 2.63
CA THR A 392 1.49 19.92 2.82
C THR A 392 1.27 20.37 4.28
N ALA A 393 1.48 21.66 4.55
CA ALA A 393 1.36 22.27 5.87
C ALA A 393 0.18 23.24 5.97
N LEU A 394 -0.32 23.38 7.20
CA LEU A 394 -1.25 24.41 7.65
C LEU A 394 -0.50 25.69 8.05
N GLU A 395 -1.03 26.83 7.66
CA GLU A 395 -0.55 28.18 7.99
C GLU A 395 -1.63 28.92 8.81
N VAL A 396 -1.27 29.47 9.97
CA VAL A 396 -2.24 30.02 10.93
C VAL A 396 -3.07 31.17 10.36
N GLY A 397 -4.39 31.05 10.46
CA GLY A 397 -5.36 32.01 9.93
C GLY A 397 -5.59 31.91 8.42
N GLN A 398 -5.02 30.91 7.74
CA GLN A 398 -5.42 30.56 6.37
C GLN A 398 -6.73 29.75 6.40
N THR A 399 -7.64 30.08 5.48
CA THR A 399 -8.80 29.25 5.16
C THR A 399 -8.50 28.37 3.95
N TYR A 400 -8.80 27.09 4.08
CA TYR A 400 -8.65 26.07 3.05
C TYR A 400 -10.03 25.66 2.52
N GLU A 401 -10.12 25.46 1.20
CA GLU A 401 -11.30 24.97 0.51
C GLU A 401 -11.11 23.47 0.23
N LEU A 402 -11.92 22.61 0.84
CA LEU A 402 -11.93 21.17 0.58
C LEU A 402 -12.89 20.91 -0.58
N LYS A 403 -12.46 20.15 -1.59
CA LYS A 403 -13.12 20.10 -2.91
C LYS A 403 -13.52 18.70 -3.34
N ASN A 404 -14.55 18.63 -4.17
CA ASN A 404 -14.96 17.45 -4.92
C ASN A 404 -14.36 17.43 -6.35
N HIS A 405 -14.69 16.40 -7.12
CA HIS A 405 -14.31 16.28 -8.53
C HIS A 405 -14.71 17.47 -9.42
N ALA A 406 -15.89 18.05 -9.17
CA ALA A 406 -16.36 19.23 -9.91
C ALA A 406 -15.55 20.50 -9.61
N GLY A 407 -14.61 20.45 -8.65
CA GLY A 407 -13.85 21.60 -8.16
C GLY A 407 -14.65 22.52 -7.24
N GLU A 408 -15.82 22.07 -6.79
CA GLU A 408 -16.71 22.78 -5.87
C GLU A 408 -16.25 22.59 -4.43
N THR A 409 -16.32 23.65 -3.63
CA THR A 409 -15.98 23.61 -2.21
C THR A 409 -17.09 22.91 -1.42
N THR A 410 -16.85 21.68 -0.96
CA THR A 410 -17.79 20.89 -0.16
C THR A 410 -17.67 21.18 1.34
N ALA A 411 -16.46 21.51 1.81
CA ALA A 411 -16.21 21.97 3.18
C ALA A 411 -15.11 23.04 3.23
N THR A 412 -14.98 23.74 4.36
CA THR A 412 -13.86 24.66 4.61
C THR A 412 -13.25 24.42 5.98
N TYR A 413 -11.95 24.68 6.07
CA TYR A 413 -11.17 24.60 7.30
C TYR A 413 -10.39 25.91 7.52
N GLU A 414 -10.38 26.45 8.74
CA GLU A 414 -9.58 27.63 9.13
C GLU A 414 -8.50 27.19 10.12
N ALA A 415 -7.23 27.22 9.71
CA ALA A 415 -6.13 26.74 10.52
C ALA A 415 -5.92 27.62 11.77
N THR A 416 -5.98 27.02 12.95
CA THR A 416 -5.81 27.75 14.22
C THR A 416 -4.35 27.86 14.67
N GLU A 417 -3.45 27.11 14.04
CA GLU A 417 -2.00 27.11 14.26
C GLU A 417 -1.23 26.73 12.99
N ASP A 418 0.08 26.99 12.97
CA ASP A 418 0.99 26.48 11.94
C ASP A 418 1.28 25.00 12.25
N LYS A 419 0.98 24.08 11.32
CA LYS A 419 1.16 22.63 11.55
C LYS A 419 1.60 21.93 10.27
N VAL A 420 2.76 21.27 10.30
CA VAL A 420 3.23 20.42 9.19
C VAL A 420 2.47 19.09 9.21
N THR A 421 2.38 18.41 8.06
CA THR A 421 2.01 16.99 8.07
C THR A 421 3.19 16.15 8.56
N GLU A 422 2.90 15.13 9.37
CA GLU A 422 3.88 14.16 9.87
C GLU A 422 3.47 12.75 9.50
N ILE A 423 4.44 11.94 9.07
CA ILE A 423 4.26 10.56 8.64
C ILE A 423 5.31 9.71 9.37
N HIS A 424 4.84 8.73 10.14
CA HIS A 424 5.64 7.82 10.96
C HIS A 424 5.33 6.39 10.55
N SER A 425 6.32 5.71 9.97
CA SER A 425 6.19 4.35 9.41
C SER A 425 7.25 3.41 9.96
N ASP A 426 6.82 2.29 10.56
CA ASP A 426 7.75 1.29 11.10
C ASP A 426 8.54 0.58 9.99
N THR A 427 7.96 0.42 8.79
CA THR A 427 8.65 -0.13 7.62
C THR A 427 8.93 0.88 6.51
N PHE A 428 7.92 1.25 5.70
CA PHE A 428 8.11 1.99 4.46
C PHE A 428 7.28 3.27 4.43
N GLY A 429 7.77 4.31 3.76
CA GLY A 429 6.99 5.55 3.61
C GLY A 429 5.79 5.37 2.68
N PHE A 430 6.05 4.98 1.43
CA PHE A 430 5.04 4.88 0.37
C PHE A 430 5.30 3.66 -0.53
N MET A 431 4.24 3.00 -1.00
CA MET A 431 4.31 1.99 -2.06
C MET A 431 3.62 2.50 -3.31
N ALA A 432 4.23 2.35 -4.49
CA ALA A 432 3.53 2.49 -5.77
C ALA A 432 3.76 1.27 -6.64
N HIS A 433 2.68 0.61 -7.09
CA HIS A 433 2.78 -0.70 -7.73
C HIS A 433 1.94 -0.93 -9.00
N GLN A 434 0.97 -0.07 -9.34
CA GLN A 434 0.20 -0.17 -10.60
C GLN A 434 -0.19 1.21 -11.15
N ASN A 435 -0.31 1.35 -12.48
CA ASN A 435 -0.82 2.55 -13.18
C ASN A 435 0.01 3.85 -12.99
N GLU A 436 -0.49 4.98 -13.49
CA GLU A 436 0.13 6.30 -13.37
C GLU A 436 -0.19 6.97 -12.03
N ASN A 437 0.83 7.41 -11.31
CA ASN A 437 0.75 7.93 -9.94
C ASN A 437 1.57 9.19 -9.74
N ASN A 438 1.06 10.11 -8.91
CA ASN A 438 1.74 11.34 -8.54
C ASN A 438 1.77 11.52 -7.03
N ILE A 439 2.93 11.87 -6.47
CA ILE A 439 3.07 12.25 -5.06
C ILE A 439 3.82 13.58 -4.92
N THR A 440 3.25 14.49 -4.13
CA THR A 440 3.90 15.73 -3.69
C THR A 440 4.12 15.69 -2.19
N VAL A 441 5.35 15.94 -1.73
CA VAL A 441 5.71 16.09 -0.32
C VAL A 441 6.38 17.44 -0.13
N GLU A 442 5.66 18.41 0.43
CA GLU A 442 6.08 19.81 0.44
C GLU A 442 6.05 20.49 1.83
N LYS A 443 6.58 21.72 1.90
CA LYS A 443 6.44 22.68 3.01
C LYS A 443 6.85 22.16 4.39
N GLY A 444 7.99 21.48 4.47
CA GLY A 444 8.51 21.02 5.77
C GLY A 444 7.81 19.81 6.36
N THR A 445 6.93 19.14 5.60
CA THR A 445 6.34 17.82 5.93
C THR A 445 7.43 16.85 6.39
N VAL A 446 7.14 16.08 7.44
CA VAL A 446 8.04 15.09 8.03
C VAL A 446 7.66 13.69 7.55
N VAL A 447 8.64 12.91 7.11
CA VAL A 447 8.47 11.50 6.77
C VAL A 447 9.58 10.69 7.43
N ASP A 448 9.23 9.93 8.45
CA ASP A 448 10.11 9.03 9.18
C ASP A 448 9.75 7.58 8.81
N SER A 449 10.71 6.87 8.20
CA SER A 449 10.51 5.49 7.71
C SER A 449 11.58 4.54 8.22
N GLY A 450 11.17 3.33 8.61
CA GLY A 450 12.10 2.35 9.17
C GLY A 450 13.13 1.79 8.17
N TYR A 451 12.82 1.73 6.88
CA TYR A 451 13.64 1.10 5.83
C TYR A 451 13.73 2.01 4.60
N ALA A 452 12.90 1.80 3.58
CA ALA A 452 12.84 2.65 2.39
C ALA A 452 11.73 3.71 2.51
N THR A 453 11.99 4.95 2.08
CA THR A 453 10.93 5.97 2.02
C THR A 453 9.97 5.72 0.86
N PHE A 454 10.49 5.45 -0.34
CA PHE A 454 9.70 5.15 -1.53
C PHE A 454 10.01 3.73 -2.02
N LEU A 455 9.00 2.85 -2.02
CA LEU A 455 9.06 1.50 -2.56
C LEU A 455 8.25 1.47 -3.86
N VAL A 456 8.92 1.33 -5.00
CA VAL A 456 8.29 1.35 -6.33
C VAL A 456 8.39 -0.04 -6.93
N LYS A 457 7.26 -0.73 -7.08
CA LYS A 457 7.16 -2.09 -7.60
C LYS A 457 6.67 -2.06 -9.05
N THR A 458 7.41 -2.63 -9.98
CA THR A 458 7.22 -2.34 -11.41
C THR A 458 7.50 -3.58 -12.30
N GLY A 459 7.71 -3.42 -13.60
CA GLY A 459 8.05 -4.51 -14.53
C GLY A 459 6.84 -5.24 -15.16
N ALA A 460 5.65 -5.21 -14.54
CA ALA A 460 4.47 -5.94 -15.04
C ALA A 460 3.13 -5.17 -15.04
N SER A 461 3.06 -3.99 -14.43
CA SER A 461 1.80 -3.34 -14.02
C SER A 461 1.55 -1.95 -14.61
N ASN A 462 2.31 -1.56 -15.64
CA ASN A 462 2.36 -0.20 -16.19
C ASN A 462 2.64 0.90 -15.14
N GLN A 463 3.19 0.54 -13.98
CA GLN A 463 3.47 1.44 -12.86
C GLN A 463 4.39 2.60 -13.27
N VAL A 464 3.89 3.83 -13.16
CA VAL A 464 4.65 5.08 -13.31
C VAL A 464 4.45 5.91 -12.05
N LEU A 465 5.53 6.30 -11.37
CA LEU A 465 5.51 7.25 -10.27
C LEU A 465 6.22 8.53 -10.67
N THR A 466 5.55 9.67 -10.51
CA THR A 466 6.17 10.99 -10.51
C THR A 466 6.11 11.58 -9.11
N ALA A 467 7.28 11.75 -8.47
CA ALA A 467 7.42 12.29 -7.13
C ALA A 467 8.06 13.69 -7.15
N SER A 468 7.47 14.63 -6.43
CA SER A 468 8.00 15.97 -6.17
C SER A 468 8.18 16.19 -4.68
N VAL A 469 9.41 16.43 -4.24
CA VAL A 469 9.78 16.55 -2.83
C VAL A 469 10.47 17.90 -2.61
N ASP A 470 9.81 18.82 -1.91
CA ASP A 470 10.27 20.21 -1.75
C ASP A 470 10.24 20.66 -0.28
N GLU A 471 11.38 21.08 0.26
CA GLU A 471 11.53 21.46 1.69
C GLU A 471 11.17 20.34 2.71
N ALA A 472 10.93 19.11 2.26
CA ALA A 472 10.54 18.01 3.14
C ALA A 472 11.68 17.53 4.06
N LYS A 473 11.33 16.99 5.22
CA LYS A 473 12.25 16.39 6.19
C LYS A 473 12.06 14.88 6.16
N ILE A 474 12.99 14.15 5.56
CA ILE A 474 12.90 12.70 5.40
C ILE A 474 13.97 12.03 6.25
N THR A 475 13.58 11.05 7.07
CA THR A 475 14.50 10.06 7.65
C THR A 475 14.11 8.65 7.19
N ASN A 476 15.11 7.80 7.02
CA ASN A 476 14.95 6.43 6.52
C ASN A 476 15.99 5.48 7.11
N GLY A 477 15.76 4.18 6.92
CA GLY A 477 16.69 3.10 7.32
C GLY A 477 17.92 2.96 6.43
N GLY A 478 18.25 3.97 5.61
CA GLY A 478 19.39 3.99 4.70
C GLY A 478 19.02 3.95 3.22
N VAL A 479 17.75 3.75 2.87
CA VAL A 479 17.26 3.79 1.48
C VAL A 479 16.22 4.89 1.34
N LEU A 480 16.42 5.79 0.39
CA LEU A 480 15.44 6.83 0.05
C LEU A 480 14.45 6.29 -0.99
N VAL A 481 14.95 5.69 -2.07
CA VAL A 481 14.13 5.10 -3.14
C VAL A 481 14.62 3.70 -3.46
N GLN A 482 13.72 2.73 -3.39
CA GLN A 482 13.91 1.38 -3.92
C GLN A 482 12.93 1.17 -5.07
N VAL A 483 13.42 1.11 -6.30
CA VAL A 483 12.68 0.49 -7.41
C VAL A 483 13.02 -1.00 -7.44
N MET A 484 12.00 -1.85 -7.55
CA MET A 484 12.13 -3.31 -7.67
C MET A 484 11.00 -3.84 -8.57
N ASP A 485 11.05 -5.11 -8.94
CA ASP A 485 9.95 -5.73 -9.68
C ASP A 485 8.71 -5.93 -8.80
N ASN A 486 7.56 -6.08 -9.45
CA ASN A 486 6.28 -6.33 -8.79
C ASN A 486 6.09 -7.84 -8.57
N ASP A 487 6.03 -8.19 -7.29
CA ASP A 487 5.74 -9.51 -6.76
C ASP A 487 4.44 -10.12 -7.28
N ASP A 488 3.44 -9.32 -7.69
CA ASP A 488 2.25 -9.80 -8.40
C ASP A 488 2.59 -10.71 -9.61
N ALA A 489 3.71 -10.44 -10.28
CA ALA A 489 4.13 -11.10 -11.52
C ALA A 489 5.27 -12.11 -11.34
N THR A 490 6.16 -11.92 -10.35
CA THR A 490 7.24 -12.87 -10.04
C THR A 490 6.82 -13.93 -9.03
N ASN A 491 5.92 -13.62 -8.09
CA ASN A 491 5.81 -14.33 -6.82
C ASN A 491 4.39 -14.78 -6.49
N GLY A 492 4.20 -16.10 -6.41
CA GLY A 492 2.93 -16.73 -6.03
C GLY A 492 1.86 -16.63 -7.11
N GLY A 493 1.40 -15.43 -7.45
CA GLY A 493 0.29 -15.18 -8.36
C GLY A 493 -0.99 -15.89 -7.91
N MET A 494 -1.90 -16.13 -8.85
CA MET A 494 -3.17 -16.79 -8.58
C MET A 494 -3.02 -18.32 -8.54
N MET A 495 -3.85 -19.00 -7.74
CA MET A 495 -4.06 -20.45 -7.83
C MET A 495 -4.73 -20.80 -9.16
N ASP A 496 -4.37 -21.94 -9.76
CA ASP A 496 -4.94 -22.37 -11.03
C ASP A 496 -6.45 -22.59 -10.88
N ALA A 497 -7.26 -22.08 -11.82
CA ALA A 497 -8.73 -22.15 -11.76
C ALA A 497 -9.27 -23.60 -11.70
N ASP A 498 -8.58 -24.55 -12.35
CA ASP A 498 -8.93 -25.97 -12.41
C ASP A 498 -8.08 -26.83 -11.43
N ASP A 499 -7.64 -26.27 -10.29
CA ASP A 499 -6.84 -27.01 -9.30
C ASP A 499 -7.48 -28.37 -8.90
N PRO A 500 -6.80 -29.51 -9.12
CA PRO A 500 -7.32 -30.84 -8.79
C PRO A 500 -7.58 -31.08 -7.30
N GLU A 501 -6.96 -30.32 -6.39
CA GLU A 501 -7.21 -30.41 -4.95
C GLU A 501 -8.38 -29.51 -4.50
N ASN A 502 -8.90 -28.66 -5.40
CA ASN A 502 -9.97 -27.68 -5.19
C ASN A 502 -9.67 -26.69 -4.04
N THR A 503 -8.38 -26.37 -3.80
CA THR A 503 -7.95 -25.41 -2.76
C THR A 503 -8.25 -23.96 -3.13
N ASN A 504 -8.71 -23.70 -4.36
CA ASN A 504 -9.13 -22.38 -4.82
C ASN A 504 -10.66 -22.14 -4.70
N GLY A 505 -11.47 -23.17 -4.42
CA GLY A 505 -12.93 -23.07 -4.45
C GLY A 505 -13.54 -22.62 -5.79
N GLY A 506 -12.79 -22.68 -6.90
CA GLY A 506 -13.15 -22.10 -8.19
C GLY A 506 -12.91 -20.58 -8.33
N ASN A 507 -12.34 -19.92 -7.32
CA ASN A 507 -12.19 -18.46 -7.24
C ASN A 507 -10.75 -17.96 -7.46
N GLN A 508 -10.63 -16.65 -7.69
CA GLN A 508 -9.37 -15.93 -7.85
C GLN A 508 -8.61 -15.84 -6.52
N ASN A 509 -8.01 -16.92 -6.04
CA ASN A 509 -7.30 -16.93 -4.76
C ASN A 509 -5.78 -16.86 -4.98
N PHE A 510 -5.03 -16.22 -4.07
CA PHE A 510 -3.57 -16.17 -4.15
C PHE A 510 -2.94 -17.50 -3.73
N LYS A 511 -1.78 -17.85 -4.31
CA LYS A 511 -0.94 -18.90 -3.73
C LYS A 511 -0.40 -18.43 -2.36
N PRO A 512 -0.48 -19.23 -1.28
CA PRO A 512 -0.08 -18.82 0.07
C PRO A 512 1.44 -18.85 0.34
N TYR A 513 2.27 -18.79 -0.69
CA TYR A 513 3.72 -18.87 -0.55
C TYR A 513 4.45 -18.17 -1.70
N HIS A 514 5.62 -17.67 -1.38
CA HIS A 514 6.61 -17.11 -2.27
C HIS A 514 7.74 -18.14 -2.50
N THR A 515 8.36 -18.11 -3.68
CA THR A 515 9.60 -18.82 -3.99
C THR A 515 10.42 -18.02 -5.01
N GLU A 516 11.70 -17.80 -4.74
CA GLU A 516 12.67 -17.21 -5.69
C GLU A 516 13.90 -18.12 -5.86
N GLU A 517 14.63 -17.96 -6.96
CA GLU A 517 15.88 -18.70 -7.21
C GLU A 517 17.02 -18.20 -6.31
N ALA A 518 17.96 -19.09 -6.00
CA ALA A 518 19.06 -18.77 -5.08
C ALA A 518 20.15 -17.90 -5.74
N GLY A 519 20.50 -16.79 -5.08
CA GLY A 519 21.47 -15.79 -5.54
C GLY A 519 20.82 -14.58 -6.21
N PHE A 520 21.62 -13.52 -6.41
CA PHE A 520 21.18 -12.32 -7.12
C PHE A 520 21.02 -12.61 -8.62
N ASN A 521 19.87 -12.26 -9.20
CA ASN A 521 19.66 -12.36 -10.64
C ASN A 521 20.38 -11.21 -11.37
N THR A 522 21.50 -11.51 -12.02
CA THR A 522 22.30 -10.54 -12.80
C THR A 522 22.15 -10.72 -14.31
N ASP A 523 21.14 -11.46 -14.79
CA ASP A 523 20.92 -11.64 -16.22
C ASP A 523 20.47 -10.34 -16.90
N ALA A 524 20.67 -10.24 -18.21
CA ALA A 524 20.32 -9.06 -18.99
C ALA A 524 18.80 -8.98 -19.25
N ALA A 525 18.23 -7.80 -19.04
CA ALA A 525 16.82 -7.49 -19.22
C ALA A 525 16.57 -6.66 -20.48
N SER A 526 15.34 -6.70 -21.00
CA SER A 526 14.91 -5.69 -21.97
C SER A 526 14.49 -4.42 -21.24
N ALA A 527 14.65 -3.26 -21.89
CA ALA A 527 14.14 -2.00 -21.37
C ALA A 527 12.67 -1.82 -21.78
N SER A 528 11.81 -1.59 -20.80
CA SER A 528 10.43 -1.13 -21.00
C SER A 528 10.37 0.33 -21.47
N GLY A 529 9.17 0.79 -21.86
CA GLY A 529 8.91 2.23 -22.09
C GLY A 529 8.63 3.04 -20.82
N THR A 530 8.63 2.40 -19.65
CA THR A 530 8.13 2.95 -18.38
C THR A 530 9.25 3.64 -17.59
N VAL A 531 8.93 4.82 -17.04
CA VAL A 531 9.90 5.73 -16.42
C VAL A 531 9.41 6.20 -15.05
N GLN A 532 10.16 5.88 -14.01
CA GLN A 532 9.97 6.44 -12.66
C GLN A 532 10.70 7.79 -12.58
N THR A 533 10.07 8.81 -12.00
CA THR A 533 10.63 10.17 -11.94
C THR A 533 10.58 10.73 -10.53
N PHE A 534 11.72 11.18 -10.01
CA PHE A 534 11.84 11.84 -8.71
C PHE A 534 12.49 13.22 -8.87
N THR A 535 11.89 14.25 -8.27
CA THR A 535 12.47 15.59 -8.18
C THR A 535 12.58 16.02 -6.72
N PHE A 536 13.78 16.48 -6.33
CA PHE A 536 14.10 16.92 -4.98
C PHE A 536 14.61 18.38 -5.00
N THR A 537 14.01 19.26 -4.20
CA THR A 537 14.38 20.68 -4.07
C THR A 537 14.38 21.15 -2.60
N ASN A 538 15.08 22.25 -2.31
CA ASN A 538 15.07 22.97 -1.03
C ASN A 538 15.28 22.14 0.25
N GLY A 539 15.99 21.00 0.19
CA GLY A 539 16.10 20.07 1.31
C GLY A 539 17.45 19.37 1.43
N ASN A 540 17.71 18.84 2.63
CA ASN A 540 18.87 17.99 2.92
C ASN A 540 18.40 16.54 2.94
N TYR A 541 18.68 15.79 1.87
CA TYR A 541 18.16 14.45 1.64
C TYR A 541 19.25 13.39 1.84
N THR A 542 18.93 12.29 2.50
CA THR A 542 19.87 11.19 2.77
C THR A 542 19.24 9.82 2.52
N GLY A 543 20.10 8.83 2.30
CA GLY A 543 19.69 7.45 1.96
C GLY A 543 19.96 7.15 0.48
N ASN A 544 20.13 5.87 0.17
CA ASN A 544 20.54 5.42 -1.16
C ASN A 544 19.35 5.34 -2.12
N ILE A 545 19.62 5.40 -3.42
CA ILE A 545 18.63 5.29 -4.49
C ILE A 545 19.01 4.11 -5.39
N TYR A 546 18.14 3.11 -5.45
CA TYR A 546 18.39 1.87 -6.18
C TYR A 546 17.31 1.55 -7.21
N ASN A 547 17.73 0.92 -8.31
CA ASN A 547 16.85 0.41 -9.34
C ASN A 547 17.15 -1.06 -9.65
N ALA A 548 16.37 -1.95 -9.03
CA ALA A 548 16.46 -3.39 -9.14
C ALA A 548 15.43 -4.01 -10.11
N SER A 549 14.80 -3.21 -10.97
CA SER A 549 13.80 -3.70 -11.93
C SER A 549 14.42 -4.54 -13.07
N GLY A 550 13.67 -5.47 -13.65
CA GLY A 550 14.11 -6.32 -14.75
C GLY A 550 14.89 -7.56 -14.29
N SER A 551 14.40 -8.23 -13.25
CA SER A 551 14.77 -9.59 -12.87
C SER A 551 13.73 -10.60 -13.39
N ASP A 552 14.07 -11.88 -13.32
CA ASP A 552 13.18 -13.04 -13.54
C ASP A 552 12.36 -13.03 -14.86
N GLY A 553 12.90 -12.36 -15.88
CA GLY A 553 12.30 -12.27 -17.22
C GLY A 553 11.36 -11.10 -17.43
N LEU A 554 11.24 -10.19 -16.46
CA LEU A 554 10.53 -8.92 -16.60
C LEU A 554 11.37 -7.87 -17.33
N ASP A 555 10.69 -6.85 -17.88
CA ASP A 555 11.35 -5.70 -18.50
C ASP A 555 11.78 -4.68 -17.44
N GLY A 556 13.05 -4.28 -17.47
CA GLY A 556 13.58 -3.23 -16.60
C GLY A 556 12.98 -1.85 -16.91
N ASN A 557 12.92 -0.98 -15.90
CA ASN A 557 12.36 0.37 -16.00
C ASN A 557 13.44 1.43 -15.83
N THR A 558 13.26 2.58 -16.46
CA THR A 558 14.17 3.72 -16.27
C THR A 558 13.83 4.47 -14.99
N LEU A 559 14.83 4.85 -14.22
CA LEU A 559 14.70 5.75 -13.07
C LEU A 559 15.39 7.09 -13.37
N ASN A 560 14.62 8.17 -13.40
CA ASN A 560 15.11 9.54 -13.55
C ASN A 560 15.08 10.26 -12.20
N VAL A 561 16.21 10.79 -11.77
CA VAL A 561 16.35 11.54 -10.51
C VAL A 561 16.86 12.94 -10.80
N THR A 562 16.14 13.97 -10.34
CA THR A 562 16.53 15.37 -10.47
C THR A 562 16.73 16.00 -9.09
N PHE A 563 17.91 16.57 -8.87
CA PHE A 563 18.19 17.45 -7.73
C PHE A 563 18.22 18.90 -8.23
N GLY A 564 17.26 19.70 -7.80
CA GLY A 564 17.12 21.10 -8.21
C GLY A 564 17.65 22.10 -7.17
N GLU A 565 17.28 23.37 -7.32
CA GLU A 565 17.68 24.47 -6.45
C GLU A 565 17.48 24.13 -4.95
N GLY A 566 18.48 24.45 -4.13
CA GLY A 566 18.50 24.22 -2.69
C GLY A 566 18.66 22.74 -2.26
N ALA A 567 18.75 21.78 -3.18
CA ALA A 567 18.89 20.36 -2.83
C ALA A 567 20.33 19.98 -2.45
N ILE A 568 20.50 19.38 -1.26
CA ILE A 568 21.75 18.77 -0.82
C ILE A 568 21.47 17.29 -0.54
N TYR A 569 21.86 16.42 -1.46
CA TYR A 569 21.68 14.98 -1.37
C TYR A 569 22.97 14.28 -0.91
N SER A 570 22.85 13.27 -0.05
CA SER A 570 23.97 12.41 0.38
C SER A 570 23.56 10.94 0.41
N GLY A 571 24.06 10.17 -0.56
CA GLY A 571 23.72 8.76 -0.75
C GLY A 571 24.45 8.16 -1.95
N ALA A 572 24.39 6.84 -2.08
CA ALA A 572 24.75 6.13 -3.31
C ALA A 572 23.55 6.10 -4.28
N ILE A 573 23.83 6.12 -5.58
CA ILE A 573 22.81 5.94 -6.62
C ILE A 573 23.29 4.82 -7.56
N ALA A 574 22.54 3.73 -7.68
CA ALA A 574 22.94 2.60 -8.51
C ALA A 574 21.78 1.88 -9.21
N ALA A 575 22.02 1.46 -10.45
CA ALA A 575 21.38 0.29 -11.03
C ALA A 575 21.79 -0.95 -10.22
N THR A 576 20.83 -1.80 -9.87
CA THR A 576 21.03 -2.96 -8.99
C THR A 576 20.31 -4.22 -9.48
N SER A 577 20.64 -5.34 -8.86
CA SER A 577 19.81 -6.54 -8.73
C SER A 577 19.39 -6.67 -7.27
N ALA A 578 18.27 -7.33 -6.99
CA ALA A 578 17.76 -7.54 -5.64
C ALA A 578 17.44 -9.02 -5.36
N ILE A 579 17.37 -9.36 -4.07
CA ILE A 579 16.86 -10.63 -3.54
C ILE A 579 16.01 -10.34 -2.31
N HIS A 580 15.03 -11.17 -2.01
CA HIS A 580 14.30 -11.09 -0.75
C HIS A 580 15.17 -11.56 0.42
N VAL A 581 15.02 -10.94 1.59
CA VAL A 581 15.84 -11.27 2.77
C VAL A 581 15.02 -11.52 4.03
N THR A 582 15.59 -12.40 4.85
CA THR A 582 15.18 -12.63 6.24
C THR A 582 15.31 -11.37 7.10
N TYR A 583 14.64 -11.34 8.26
CA TYR A 583 14.72 -10.24 9.22
C TYR A 583 16.15 -9.89 9.65
N ASP A 584 16.98 -10.90 9.94
CA ASP A 584 18.38 -10.66 10.32
C ASP A 584 19.19 -10.08 9.14
N GLY A 585 18.83 -10.44 7.90
CA GLY A 585 19.37 -9.87 6.68
C GLY A 585 19.02 -8.38 6.53
N SER A 586 17.74 -8.02 6.65
CA SER A 586 17.29 -6.63 6.56
C SER A 586 17.87 -5.77 7.71
N GLN A 587 17.97 -6.29 8.94
CA GLN A 587 18.67 -5.61 10.04
C GLN A 587 20.15 -5.38 9.71
N THR A 588 20.82 -6.37 9.10
CA THR A 588 22.23 -6.25 8.69
C THR A 588 22.41 -5.18 7.63
N VAL A 589 21.53 -5.10 6.62
CA VAL A 589 21.55 -4.07 5.58
C VAL A 589 21.29 -2.68 6.18
N LYS A 590 20.23 -2.52 6.99
CA LYS A 590 19.85 -1.27 7.67
C LYS A 590 20.95 -0.75 8.60
N ALA A 591 21.52 -1.62 9.45
CA ALA A 591 22.58 -1.24 10.39
C ALA A 591 23.87 -0.75 9.70
N ASN A 592 24.09 -1.11 8.44
CA ASN A 592 25.19 -0.64 7.60
C ASN A 592 24.78 0.45 6.60
N GLY A 593 23.64 1.13 6.84
CA GLY A 593 23.20 2.29 6.07
C GLY A 593 22.52 1.97 4.74
N GLY A 594 21.85 0.82 4.65
CA GLY A 594 21.05 0.45 3.48
C GLY A 594 21.88 0.25 2.22
N TYR A 595 23.08 -0.33 2.34
CA TYR A 595 24.06 -0.43 1.26
C TYR A 595 23.68 -1.49 0.20
N ALA A 596 24.22 -1.32 -1.01
CA ALA A 596 24.28 -2.36 -2.03
C ALA A 596 25.69 -2.97 -2.06
N PHE A 597 25.79 -4.27 -2.28
CA PHE A 597 27.05 -4.97 -2.52
C PHE A 597 27.68 -4.52 -3.85
N ASP A 598 29.00 -4.45 -3.92
CA ASP A 598 29.77 -4.19 -5.15
C ASP A 598 30.79 -5.30 -5.47
N ASP A 599 30.66 -6.44 -4.79
CA ASP A 599 31.48 -7.64 -4.92
C ASP A 599 30.61 -8.89 -4.88
N GLU A 600 30.67 -9.70 -5.94
CA GLU A 600 29.85 -10.91 -6.12
C GLU A 600 30.11 -11.98 -5.05
N GLU A 601 31.37 -12.15 -4.59
CA GLU A 601 31.74 -13.16 -3.59
C GLU A 601 31.15 -12.82 -2.21
N THR A 602 31.19 -11.54 -1.84
CA THR A 602 30.57 -11.02 -0.62
C THR A 602 29.05 -11.07 -0.70
N ALA A 603 28.46 -10.70 -1.85
CA ALA A 603 27.02 -10.78 -2.08
C ALA A 603 26.49 -12.21 -2.00
N ALA A 604 27.18 -13.18 -2.63
CA ALA A 604 26.86 -14.60 -2.55
C ALA A 604 26.97 -15.13 -1.11
N THR A 605 28.02 -14.76 -0.38
CA THR A 605 28.18 -15.14 1.04
C THR A 605 27.04 -14.61 1.91
N PHE A 606 26.53 -13.40 1.62
CA PHE A 606 25.36 -12.85 2.30
C PHE A 606 24.07 -13.58 1.91
N ALA A 607 23.87 -13.87 0.62
CA ALA A 607 22.70 -14.60 0.12
C ALA A 607 22.62 -16.02 0.72
N GLU A 608 23.74 -16.75 0.78
CA GLU A 608 23.84 -18.08 1.42
C GLU A 608 23.37 -18.08 2.89
N GLN A 609 23.43 -16.93 3.58
CA GLN A 609 23.04 -16.81 4.98
C GLN A 609 21.64 -16.20 5.18
N TYR A 610 21.25 -15.23 4.36
CA TYR A 610 20.11 -14.34 4.65
C TYR A 610 19.06 -14.22 3.56
N GLN A 611 19.27 -14.77 2.35
CA GLN A 611 18.24 -14.78 1.31
C GLN A 611 17.02 -15.56 1.79
N ASN A 612 15.83 -15.06 1.49
CA ASN A 612 14.58 -15.74 1.80
C ASN A 612 13.99 -16.42 0.56
N THR A 613 14.64 -17.49 0.09
CA THR A 613 14.27 -18.18 -1.16
C THR A 613 12.87 -18.80 -1.17
N SER A 614 12.22 -18.94 -0.01
CA SER A 614 10.80 -19.28 0.09
C SER A 614 10.25 -18.97 1.47
N PHE A 615 9.06 -18.37 1.51
CA PHE A 615 8.31 -18.04 2.72
C PHE A 615 6.80 -18.10 2.47
N THR A 616 6.02 -18.14 3.54
CA THR A 616 4.55 -18.30 3.48
C THR A 616 3.79 -16.98 3.64
N ILE A 617 2.47 -17.02 3.43
CA ILE A 617 1.54 -15.93 3.75
C ILE A 617 1.64 -15.46 5.22
N ASN A 618 2.06 -16.33 6.15
CA ASN A 618 2.30 -15.95 7.55
C ASN A 618 3.59 -15.13 7.73
N GLU A 619 4.39 -14.96 6.68
CA GLU A 619 5.64 -14.20 6.65
C GLU A 619 5.57 -13.07 5.60
N TYR A 620 4.34 -12.61 5.31
CA TYR A 620 3.98 -11.63 4.28
C TYR A 620 4.90 -10.40 4.26
N TRP A 621 5.35 -9.94 5.43
CA TRP A 621 6.26 -8.82 5.62
C TRP A 621 7.59 -8.95 4.85
N SER A 622 7.98 -10.15 4.42
CA SER A 622 9.21 -10.36 3.63
C SER A 622 9.11 -9.79 2.22
N ILE A 623 7.91 -9.63 1.65
CA ILE A 623 7.68 -9.14 0.27
C ILE A 623 8.23 -7.72 0.01
N GLY A 624 8.45 -6.90 1.04
CA GLY A 624 9.09 -5.58 0.87
C GLY A 624 10.60 -5.56 1.12
N GLN A 625 11.18 -6.67 1.60
CA GLN A 625 12.46 -6.65 2.32
C GLN A 625 13.56 -7.22 1.44
N VAL A 626 14.38 -6.32 0.88
CA VAL A 626 15.40 -6.67 -0.11
C VAL A 626 16.82 -6.25 0.29
N ALA A 627 17.80 -7.03 -0.18
CA ALA A 627 19.19 -6.58 -0.30
C ALA A 627 19.52 -6.31 -1.77
N ASN A 628 20.47 -5.40 -2.05
CA ASN A 628 20.83 -5.00 -3.40
C ASN A 628 22.29 -5.36 -3.74
N LEU A 629 22.54 -5.77 -4.98
CA LEU A 629 23.87 -5.91 -5.61
C LEU A 629 23.96 -4.91 -6.76
N VAL A 630 25.04 -4.12 -6.86
CA VAL A 630 25.26 -3.18 -7.97
C VAL A 630 25.36 -3.94 -9.28
N ASN A 631 24.41 -3.72 -10.19
CA ASN A 631 24.27 -4.44 -11.46
C ASN A 631 23.51 -3.61 -12.51
N ASP A 632 24.06 -3.50 -13.72
CA ASP A 632 23.37 -2.94 -14.89
C ASP A 632 22.93 -4.10 -15.79
N ASN A 633 21.62 -4.38 -15.81
CA ASN A 633 21.05 -5.43 -16.64
C ASN A 633 20.71 -4.94 -18.07
N GLY A 634 20.96 -3.66 -18.38
CA GLY A 634 20.62 -3.01 -19.65
C GLY A 634 19.17 -2.50 -19.75
N GLY A 635 18.29 -2.84 -18.81
CA GLY A 635 16.92 -2.36 -18.69
C GLY A 635 16.71 -1.36 -17.53
N ASN A 636 17.44 -1.52 -16.43
CA ASN A 636 17.28 -0.81 -15.16
C ASN A 636 18.01 0.56 -15.09
N ALA A 637 18.10 1.26 -16.22
CA ALA A 637 18.92 2.47 -16.34
C ALA A 637 18.56 3.56 -15.31
N VAL A 638 19.56 4.09 -14.62
CA VAL A 638 19.40 5.25 -13.71
C VAL A 638 20.05 6.50 -14.31
N ASN A 639 19.28 7.58 -14.43
CA ASN A 639 19.72 8.86 -14.96
C ASN A 639 19.63 9.93 -13.87
N VAL A 640 20.70 10.71 -13.70
CA VAL A 640 20.76 11.75 -12.66
C VAL A 640 20.96 13.13 -13.29
N THR A 641 20.13 14.09 -12.90
CA THR A 641 20.25 15.51 -13.28
C THR A 641 20.45 16.35 -12.04
N LEU A 642 21.42 17.27 -12.08
CA LEU A 642 21.60 18.31 -11.07
C LEU A 642 21.52 19.67 -11.75
N THR A 643 20.74 20.60 -11.17
CA THR A 643 20.55 21.96 -11.70
C THR A 643 20.45 22.98 -10.54
N GLY A 644 20.44 24.28 -10.84
CA GLY A 644 20.55 25.32 -9.81
C GLY A 644 21.89 25.27 -9.08
N ASP A 645 21.86 25.24 -7.75
CA ASP A 645 23.02 25.10 -6.87
C ASP A 645 23.12 23.69 -6.21
N ALA A 646 22.42 22.70 -6.77
CA ALA A 646 22.30 21.36 -6.21
C ALA A 646 23.65 20.67 -5.93
N VAL A 647 23.72 19.93 -4.82
CA VAL A 647 24.92 19.18 -4.41
C VAL A 647 24.58 17.73 -4.15
N TRP A 648 25.24 16.80 -4.85
CA TRP A 648 25.28 15.38 -4.50
C TRP A 648 26.62 15.03 -3.86
N ASN A 649 26.60 14.56 -2.61
CA ASN A 649 27.73 13.93 -1.95
C ASN A 649 27.62 12.40 -2.11
N VAL A 650 28.51 11.80 -2.90
CA VAL A 650 28.51 10.34 -3.11
C VAL A 650 29.05 9.65 -1.87
N THR A 651 28.25 8.77 -1.26
CA THR A 651 28.62 8.09 0.01
C THR A 651 29.08 6.64 -0.17
N GLY A 652 28.76 5.99 -1.28
CA GLY A 652 29.05 4.60 -1.57
C GLY A 652 29.12 4.31 -3.08
N THR A 653 29.44 3.06 -3.43
CA THR A 653 29.57 2.64 -4.84
C THR A 653 28.29 2.93 -5.62
N SER A 654 28.43 3.68 -6.70
CA SER A 654 27.33 4.22 -7.49
C SER A 654 27.51 3.88 -8.98
N LEU A 655 26.43 3.47 -9.65
CA LEU A 655 26.42 2.99 -11.03
C LEU A 655 25.22 3.59 -11.78
N ILE A 656 25.46 4.59 -12.63
CA ILE A 656 24.41 5.33 -13.34
C ILE A 656 24.66 5.36 -14.86
N ALA A 657 23.58 5.30 -15.62
CA ALA A 657 23.61 5.32 -17.09
C ALA A 657 23.95 6.72 -17.63
N SER A 658 23.47 7.78 -16.97
CA SER A 658 23.81 9.16 -17.34
C SER A 658 23.84 10.11 -16.14
N LEU A 659 24.64 11.17 -16.30
CA LEU A 659 24.74 12.30 -15.38
C LEU A 659 24.67 13.59 -16.19
N THR A 660 23.79 14.50 -15.79
CA THR A 660 23.71 15.88 -16.30
C THR A 660 23.98 16.83 -15.13
N ILE A 661 24.91 17.78 -15.32
CA ILE A 661 25.18 18.84 -14.34
C ILE A 661 24.98 20.17 -15.05
N GLU A 662 24.08 20.99 -14.54
CA GLU A 662 23.75 22.32 -15.05
C GLU A 662 24.09 23.41 -14.03
N GLU A 663 24.15 24.65 -14.50
CA GLU A 663 24.31 25.86 -13.68
C GLU A 663 25.50 25.80 -12.69
N ASP A 664 25.28 26.06 -11.39
CA ASP A 664 26.31 26.06 -10.34
C ASP A 664 26.37 24.72 -9.57
N ALA A 665 25.62 23.71 -10.03
CA ALA A 665 25.50 22.41 -9.36
C ALA A 665 26.77 21.55 -9.44
N ARG A 666 26.89 20.57 -8.54
CA ARG A 666 28.10 19.73 -8.44
C ARG A 666 27.87 18.36 -7.82
N VAL A 667 28.70 17.40 -8.23
CA VAL A 667 28.82 16.07 -7.59
C VAL A 667 30.18 15.96 -6.91
N ILE A 668 30.20 15.57 -5.64
CA ILE A 668 31.41 15.40 -4.83
C ILE A 668 31.64 13.91 -4.61
N VAL A 669 32.74 13.38 -5.13
CA VAL A 669 33.13 11.97 -5.02
C VAL A 669 34.36 11.84 -4.12
N PRO A 670 34.24 11.33 -2.88
CA PRO A 670 35.37 11.19 -1.97
C PRO A 670 36.48 10.25 -2.48
N ASP A 671 37.68 10.38 -1.90
CA ASP A 671 38.77 9.41 -2.10
C ASP A 671 38.32 8.02 -1.63
N GLY A 672 38.45 7.01 -2.49
CA GLY A 672 38.10 5.62 -2.19
C GLY A 672 36.62 5.26 -2.39
N ILE A 673 35.77 6.23 -2.71
CA ILE A 673 34.41 6.00 -3.22
C ILE A 673 34.45 6.03 -4.75
N THR A 674 33.66 5.17 -5.40
CA THR A 674 33.58 5.08 -6.87
C THR A 674 32.20 5.49 -7.36
N LEU A 675 32.15 6.48 -8.24
CA LEU A 675 30.99 6.78 -9.08
C LEU A 675 31.30 6.33 -10.51
N THR A 676 30.50 5.41 -11.05
CA THR A 676 30.56 4.97 -12.44
C THR A 676 29.42 5.61 -13.23
N VAL A 677 29.76 6.41 -14.24
CA VAL A 677 28.80 7.02 -15.18
C VAL A 677 29.06 6.47 -16.57
N ASN A 678 28.11 5.74 -17.16
CA ASN A 678 28.25 5.18 -18.52
C ASN A 678 29.59 4.43 -18.74
N GLY A 679 29.98 3.61 -17.76
CA GLY A 679 31.25 2.87 -17.75
C GLY A 679 32.52 3.68 -17.47
N VAL A 680 32.43 4.96 -17.10
CA VAL A 680 33.56 5.82 -16.71
C VAL A 680 33.58 6.02 -15.20
N ASN A 681 34.71 5.65 -14.57
CA ASN A 681 34.85 5.72 -13.11
C ASN A 681 35.46 7.05 -12.65
N TYR A 682 34.86 7.62 -11.61
CA TYR A 682 35.30 8.83 -10.91
C TYR A 682 35.54 8.52 -9.43
N THR A 683 36.60 9.08 -8.86
CA THR A 683 36.97 8.97 -7.44
C THR A 683 37.87 10.13 -7.04
N GLY A 684 37.81 10.59 -5.79
CA GLY A 684 38.68 11.65 -5.27
C GLY A 684 38.54 13.00 -5.98
N CYS A 685 37.33 13.36 -6.44
CA CYS A 685 37.11 14.52 -7.31
C CYS A 685 35.81 15.28 -7.01
N THR A 686 35.63 16.40 -7.70
CA THR A 686 34.35 17.12 -7.79
C THR A 686 34.04 17.33 -9.26
N LEU A 687 32.83 16.96 -9.68
CA LEU A 687 32.33 17.16 -11.04
C LEU A 687 31.45 18.40 -11.06
N THR A 688 31.61 19.20 -12.11
CA THR A 688 30.84 20.42 -12.40
C THR A 688 30.56 20.49 -13.90
N LEU A 689 29.70 21.41 -14.34
CA LEU A 689 29.38 21.64 -15.76
C LEU A 689 30.61 21.77 -16.67
N ASP A 690 31.69 22.42 -16.22
CA ASP A 690 32.94 22.60 -16.98
C ASP A 690 33.79 21.31 -17.15
N MET A 691 33.41 20.21 -16.48
CA MET A 691 34.18 18.95 -16.43
C MET A 691 33.48 17.76 -17.11
N MET A 692 32.26 17.95 -17.61
CA MET A 692 31.45 16.98 -18.36
C MET A 692 31.60 17.20 -19.88
#